data_AF-A0A919GCN1-F1
#
_entry.id   AF-A0A919GCN1-F1
#
_cell.length_a   1.000
_cell.length_b   1.000
_cell.length_c   1.000
_cell.angle_alpha   90.00
_cell.angle_beta   90.00
_cell.angle_gamma   90.00
#
_symmetry.space_group_name_H-M   'P 1'
#
loop_
_entity.id
_entity.type
_entity.pdbx_description
1 polymer ?
#
loop_
_entity_poly.entity_id
_entity_poly.type
_entity_poly.pdbx_seq_one_letter_code
_entity_poly.pdbx_strand_id
1 'polypeptide(L)'
;MSDDLFSAIDALLERPRPADDLPVPAERERLRKAAQYTQEDLAKALRTRRETIVRWEAGTTDPRPPKREVYIAFLATLALQHGTVEPTEWLRRAQAAGLVRPIAQTPPPPAESAPAPAQPPAPASGGPAQVPAAPAAAVVPQASARQQDRHQVVELDRTAAGDLVSEQPAPCVRCGRPTPYRSAGRPVHMGGWCTPAPASEPTAAIPGTAQPAEQAPVAAPRQAAPAAAPARRAASSRPLASSRTRKAPARTASAVEGPSDWEAAAVARFPSGPLAVLDVAPNGKSLVAYLADGTVAPTAPAGRTLAAVVEWALEQRFGSPRLHRYGKDGDALVVLTDAALAELGLPPLGRDEKTEFVPRLGQLPKTHRAVKAVERAGWLLTQRGLGPWARIYRTPEGGKRQCVQLCIPAWGALASGGWTIPDDLTASDLARLLGTYATRVLIPRGSTAVSGLELVTALRPPTRAVRTETGWTSGRVEGSRPKDAFDPAPPEVPDVHPLAQDREEGGELVTEAWDWHRELTDAEKDAPFAVGLDVNMAFLAAAGRLVLPLSEPVHELNPAFDKKIPGSWLVDLTGARTDPLLPSPFTADGTAPTGPAWYTTAKVAYAVELGAAVQPTEGWLRHESGPYLDPWHKHLRQAYVDTMAALGVPLTLADSDPVAFLDAMAAIKTGDPAEVAVLTAIKQTAKGTIGKMRERPRGHGYRPGQRWPALERPTWDPLMRALVIDTATVNFHRKLRKMAAQTGLHCFAVLSDCAVFAAPGPGALDILTRPDHTLTTALRLGVSPGMVKFEGSRPMAEIVELIADGANPARHIKAGGVVSVDE
;
A
#
# COMPACT_ATOMS: atom_id res chain seq x y z
N MET A 1 -45.93 9.75 12.80
CA MET A 1 -44.77 8.88 13.11
C MET A 1 -44.48 7.88 12.00
N SER A 2 -45.41 6.99 11.63
CA SER A 2 -45.22 6.12 10.45
C SER A 2 -45.01 6.94 9.17
N ASP A 3 -45.92 7.88 8.92
CA ASP A 3 -46.03 8.55 7.63
C ASP A 3 -44.94 9.61 7.43
N ASP A 4 -44.41 10.17 8.53
CA ASP A 4 -43.18 10.98 8.53
C ASP A 4 -41.94 10.13 8.20
N LEU A 5 -41.88 8.88 8.69
CA LEU A 5 -40.79 7.95 8.38
C LEU A 5 -40.87 7.44 6.94
N PHE A 6 -42.08 7.16 6.43
CA PHE A 6 -42.27 6.85 5.02
C PHE A 6 -41.97 8.07 4.14
N SER A 7 -42.47 9.26 4.46
CA SER A 7 -42.13 10.49 3.72
C SER A 7 -40.64 10.83 3.77
N ALA A 8 -39.94 10.53 4.88
CA ALA A 8 -38.49 10.68 4.98
C ALA A 8 -37.72 9.61 4.17
N ILE A 9 -38.27 8.41 4.02
CA ILE A 9 -37.73 7.35 3.14
C ILE A 9 -38.01 7.69 1.67
N ASP A 10 -39.20 8.16 1.33
CA ASP A 10 -39.58 8.55 -0.02
C ASP A 10 -38.76 9.77 -0.46
N ALA A 11 -38.60 10.80 0.38
CA ALA A 11 -37.70 11.92 0.13
C ALA A 11 -36.20 11.52 0.10
N LEU A 12 -35.84 10.32 0.61
CA LEU A 12 -34.49 9.74 0.48
C LEU A 12 -34.34 8.88 -0.79
N LEU A 13 -35.44 8.33 -1.31
CA LEU A 13 -35.51 7.52 -2.54
C LEU A 13 -35.68 8.38 -3.80
N GLU A 14 -36.43 9.48 -3.71
CA GLU A 14 -36.52 10.54 -4.73
C GLU A 14 -35.22 11.35 -4.83
N ARG A 15 -34.40 11.36 -3.77
CA ARG A 15 -33.10 12.04 -3.76
C ARG A 15 -32.19 11.45 -4.84
N PRO A 16 -31.73 12.26 -5.83
CA PRO A 16 -30.86 11.76 -6.90
C PRO A 16 -29.63 11.04 -6.34
N ARG A 17 -29.37 9.83 -6.84
CA ARG A 17 -28.18 9.08 -6.43
C ARG A 17 -26.94 9.78 -7.00
N PRO A 18 -25.83 9.92 -6.25
CA PRO A 18 -24.63 10.65 -6.71
C PRO A 18 -23.88 10.09 -7.93
N ALA A 19 -24.46 9.15 -8.68
CA ALA A 19 -23.96 8.68 -9.98
C ALA A 19 -24.59 9.44 -11.17
N ASP A 20 -25.82 9.94 -11.03
CA ASP A 20 -26.67 10.29 -12.18
C ASP A 20 -26.61 11.77 -12.61
N ASP A 21 -25.94 12.62 -11.83
CA ASP A 21 -25.84 14.08 -12.06
C ASP A 21 -24.62 14.49 -12.91
N LEU A 22 -23.90 13.51 -13.46
CA LEU A 22 -22.76 13.69 -14.36
C LEU A 22 -23.05 12.96 -15.68
N PRO A 23 -22.60 13.48 -16.83
CA PRO A 23 -22.64 12.71 -18.07
C PRO A 23 -21.71 11.48 -17.98
N VAL A 24 -21.90 10.50 -18.86
CA VAL A 24 -21.01 9.34 -18.94
C VAL A 24 -19.57 9.78 -19.27
N PRO A 25 -18.54 8.99 -18.90
CA PRO A 25 -17.15 9.45 -18.96
C PRO A 25 -16.68 9.94 -20.35
N ALA A 26 -17.09 9.24 -21.42
CA ALA A 26 -16.78 9.63 -22.80
C ALA A 26 -17.38 10.99 -23.21
N GLU A 27 -18.55 11.36 -22.67
CA GLU A 27 -19.20 12.65 -22.93
C GLU A 27 -18.51 13.78 -22.15
N ARG A 28 -17.97 13.51 -20.95
CA ARG A 28 -17.10 14.44 -20.21
C ARG A 28 -15.90 14.85 -21.07
N GLU A 29 -15.26 13.85 -21.69
CA GLU A 29 -14.10 14.06 -22.57
C GLU A 29 -14.49 14.76 -23.88
N ARG A 30 -15.59 14.35 -24.53
CA ARG A 30 -16.07 14.99 -25.78
C ARG A 30 -16.38 16.46 -25.57
N LEU A 31 -17.12 16.81 -24.51
CA LEU A 31 -17.49 18.20 -24.21
C LEU A 31 -16.24 19.07 -24.02
N ARG A 32 -15.27 18.62 -23.21
CA ARG A 32 -14.00 19.35 -23.04
C ARG A 32 -13.24 19.51 -24.37
N LYS A 33 -13.16 18.46 -25.20
CA LYS A 33 -12.50 18.51 -26.51
C LYS A 33 -13.21 19.45 -27.50
N ALA A 34 -14.54 19.47 -27.51
CA ALA A 34 -15.34 20.37 -28.36
C ALA A 34 -15.10 21.85 -28.01
N ALA A 35 -14.89 22.15 -26.73
CA ALA A 35 -14.51 23.46 -26.21
C ALA A 35 -12.99 23.75 -26.26
N GLN A 36 -12.19 22.88 -26.90
CA GLN A 36 -10.74 23.01 -27.09
C GLN A 36 -9.85 23.11 -25.82
N TYR A 37 -10.41 22.92 -24.61
CA TYR A 37 -9.63 22.92 -23.36
C TYR A 37 -8.77 21.66 -23.21
N THR A 38 -7.54 21.80 -22.71
CA THR A 38 -6.72 20.64 -22.32
C THR A 38 -7.13 20.10 -20.95
N GLN A 39 -6.70 18.87 -20.62
CA GLN A 39 -6.84 18.34 -19.26
C GLN A 39 -5.95 19.10 -18.25
N GLU A 40 -4.88 19.76 -18.73
CA GLU A 40 -3.97 20.59 -17.93
C GLU A 40 -4.67 21.88 -17.48
N ASP A 41 -5.36 22.57 -18.41
CA ASP A 41 -6.12 23.79 -18.13
C ASP A 41 -7.24 23.55 -17.13
N LEU A 42 -8.01 22.48 -17.33
CA LEU A 42 -9.12 22.11 -16.45
C LEU A 42 -8.61 21.66 -15.07
N ALA A 43 -7.46 20.98 -15.01
CA ALA A 43 -6.81 20.63 -13.75
C ALA A 43 -6.37 21.88 -12.98
N LYS A 44 -5.72 22.84 -13.67
CA LYS A 44 -5.28 24.12 -13.13
C LYS A 44 -6.45 24.95 -12.60
N ALA A 45 -7.53 25.08 -13.39
CA ALA A 45 -8.75 25.80 -13.00
C ALA A 45 -9.42 25.19 -11.75
N LEU A 46 -9.50 23.86 -11.66
CA LEU A 46 -10.08 23.13 -10.52
C LEU A 46 -9.07 22.86 -9.38
N ARG A 47 -7.89 23.50 -9.42
CA ARG A 47 -6.77 23.35 -8.47
C ARG A 47 -6.50 21.88 -8.12
N THR A 48 -6.44 21.03 -9.13
CA THR A 48 -6.30 19.57 -9.02
C THR A 48 -5.19 19.07 -9.96
N ARG A 49 -4.83 17.79 -9.89
CA ARG A 49 -3.80 17.21 -10.79
C ARG A 49 -4.42 16.71 -12.08
N ARG A 50 -3.67 16.74 -13.19
CA ARG A 50 -4.13 16.27 -14.51
C ARG A 50 -4.61 14.81 -14.48
N GLU A 51 -3.93 13.92 -13.74
CA GLU A 51 -4.33 12.52 -13.61
C GLU A 51 -5.68 12.36 -12.90
N THR A 52 -6.12 13.38 -12.14
CA THR A 52 -7.45 13.40 -11.52
C THR A 52 -8.52 13.68 -12.57
N ILE A 53 -8.28 14.63 -13.48
CA ILE A 53 -9.17 14.89 -14.63
C ILE A 53 -9.21 13.66 -15.55
N VAL A 54 -8.07 13.03 -15.83
CA VAL A 54 -8.00 11.76 -16.60
C VAL A 54 -8.86 10.68 -15.94
N ARG A 55 -8.83 10.52 -14.61
CA ARG A 55 -9.66 9.52 -13.91
C ARG A 55 -11.14 9.86 -13.88
N TRP A 56 -11.51 11.15 -13.90
CA TRP A 56 -12.90 11.61 -14.03
C TRP A 56 -13.44 11.38 -15.44
N GLU A 57 -12.64 11.65 -16.47
CA GLU A 57 -12.97 11.40 -17.89
C GLU A 57 -12.92 9.92 -18.28
N ALA A 58 -12.17 9.09 -17.54
CA ALA A 58 -12.17 7.63 -17.66
C ALA A 58 -13.20 6.93 -16.74
N GLY A 59 -13.93 7.67 -15.89
CA GLY A 59 -14.93 7.11 -14.96
C GLY A 59 -14.36 6.18 -13.88
N THR A 60 -13.04 6.20 -13.65
CA THR A 60 -12.38 5.35 -12.63
C THR A 60 -12.47 5.93 -11.22
N THR A 61 -12.75 7.24 -11.12
CA THR A 61 -13.20 7.93 -9.91
C THR A 61 -14.12 9.07 -10.32
N ASP A 62 -15.13 9.42 -9.53
CA ASP A 62 -15.89 10.66 -9.71
C ASP A 62 -15.36 11.82 -8.84
N PRO A 63 -15.61 13.08 -9.22
CA PRO A 63 -15.33 14.23 -8.38
C PRO A 63 -16.18 14.23 -7.11
N ARG A 64 -15.58 14.70 -6.01
CA ARG A 64 -16.22 14.90 -4.69
C ARG A 64 -16.53 16.39 -4.46
N PRO A 65 -17.52 16.74 -3.64
CA PRO A 65 -17.72 18.12 -3.18
C PRO A 65 -16.44 18.70 -2.53
N PRO A 66 -16.19 20.02 -2.63
CA PRO A 66 -16.95 21.01 -3.39
C PRO A 66 -16.65 21.01 -4.90
N LYS A 67 -15.56 20.32 -5.33
CA LYS A 67 -15.10 20.36 -6.74
C LYS A 67 -16.09 19.70 -7.72
N ARG A 68 -16.95 18.82 -7.22
CA ARG A 68 -18.03 18.17 -7.98
C ARG A 68 -18.99 19.18 -8.60
N GLU A 69 -19.53 20.11 -7.81
CA GLU A 69 -20.49 21.10 -8.32
C GLU A 69 -19.88 21.97 -9.42
N VAL A 70 -18.61 22.39 -9.26
CA VAL A 70 -17.89 23.20 -10.25
C VAL A 70 -17.64 22.41 -11.55
N TYR A 71 -17.33 21.11 -11.46
CA TYR A 71 -17.14 20.24 -12.63
C TYR A 71 -18.47 19.93 -13.35
N ILE A 72 -19.57 19.76 -12.61
CA ILE A 72 -20.92 19.65 -13.19
C ILE A 72 -21.30 20.95 -13.90
N ALA A 73 -21.11 22.11 -13.27
CA ALA A 73 -21.37 23.43 -13.84
C ALA A 73 -20.60 23.67 -15.15
N PHE A 74 -19.31 23.32 -15.17
CA PHE A 74 -18.45 23.36 -16.35
C PHE A 74 -19.01 22.50 -17.49
N LEU A 75 -19.23 21.20 -17.25
CA LEU A 75 -19.74 20.28 -18.26
C LEU A 75 -21.14 20.66 -18.77
N ALA A 76 -22.03 21.10 -17.87
CA ALA A 76 -23.38 21.54 -18.23
C ALA A 76 -23.37 22.80 -19.11
N THR A 77 -22.45 23.73 -18.84
CA THR A 77 -22.25 24.92 -19.69
C THR A 77 -21.75 24.53 -21.08
N LEU A 78 -20.76 23.62 -21.17
CA LEU A 78 -20.27 23.14 -22.47
C LEU A 78 -21.33 22.35 -23.25
N ALA A 79 -22.19 21.59 -22.57
CA ALA A 79 -23.28 20.83 -23.21
C ALA A 79 -24.35 21.75 -23.84
N LEU A 80 -24.54 22.95 -23.31
CA LEU A 80 -25.42 23.97 -23.89
C LEU A 80 -24.75 24.72 -25.05
N GLN A 81 -23.41 24.79 -25.08
CA GLN A 81 -22.65 25.46 -26.15
C GLN A 81 -22.35 24.54 -27.35
N HIS A 82 -22.12 23.25 -27.10
CA HIS A 82 -21.63 22.26 -28.09
C HIS A 82 -22.57 21.05 -28.28
N GLY A 83 -23.79 21.13 -27.74
CA GLY A 83 -24.76 20.04 -27.71
C GLY A 83 -24.33 18.85 -26.83
N THR A 84 -25.24 17.91 -26.61
CA THR A 84 -24.97 16.65 -25.91
C THR A 84 -25.45 15.44 -26.72
N VAL A 85 -24.74 14.31 -26.61
CA VAL A 85 -25.04 13.05 -27.33
C VAL A 85 -25.58 11.95 -26.39
N GLU A 86 -25.83 12.30 -25.13
CA GLU A 86 -26.33 11.42 -24.07
C GLU A 86 -27.69 11.92 -23.55
N PRO A 87 -28.45 11.11 -22.78
CA PRO A 87 -29.72 11.53 -22.20
C PRO A 87 -29.60 12.82 -21.38
N THR A 88 -30.38 13.84 -21.72
CA THR A 88 -30.32 15.21 -21.14
C THR A 88 -30.73 15.32 -19.66
N GLU A 89 -30.89 14.20 -18.98
CA GLU A 89 -31.39 14.11 -17.60
C GLU A 89 -30.40 14.73 -16.61
N TRP A 90 -29.11 14.41 -16.70
CA TRP A 90 -28.05 15.03 -15.90
C TRP A 90 -27.98 16.56 -16.12
N LEU A 91 -28.20 17.01 -17.36
CA LEU A 91 -28.15 18.41 -17.74
C LEU A 91 -29.36 19.18 -17.17
N ARG A 92 -30.57 18.60 -17.27
CA ARG A 92 -31.78 19.16 -16.65
C ARG A 92 -31.66 19.22 -15.12
N ARG A 93 -31.01 18.25 -14.48
CA ARG A 93 -30.68 18.30 -13.04
C ARG A 93 -29.67 19.40 -12.70
N ALA A 94 -28.61 19.56 -13.48
CA ALA A 94 -27.63 20.64 -13.30
C ALA A 94 -28.28 22.04 -13.47
N GLN A 95 -29.24 22.18 -14.38
CA GLN A 95 -30.05 23.40 -14.53
C GLN A 95 -30.98 23.62 -13.33
N ALA A 96 -31.72 22.59 -12.90
CA ALA A 96 -32.63 22.67 -11.74
C ALA A 96 -31.89 22.96 -10.42
N ALA A 97 -30.66 22.48 -10.27
CA ALA A 97 -29.77 22.76 -9.14
C ALA A 97 -29.09 24.14 -9.19
N GLY A 98 -29.38 24.98 -10.19
CA GLY A 98 -28.80 26.32 -10.33
C GLY A 98 -27.30 26.35 -10.67
N LEU A 99 -26.71 25.21 -11.03
CA LEU A 99 -25.28 25.09 -11.35
C LEU A 99 -24.92 25.68 -12.73
N VAL A 100 -25.92 25.94 -13.57
CA VAL A 100 -25.77 26.58 -14.89
C VAL A 100 -26.09 28.07 -14.76
N ARG A 101 -25.13 28.93 -15.10
CA ARG A 101 -25.41 30.37 -15.31
C ARG A 101 -26.04 30.59 -16.68
N PRO A 102 -27.10 31.41 -16.81
CA PRO A 102 -27.59 31.83 -18.11
C PRO A 102 -26.49 32.52 -18.90
N ILE A 103 -26.18 32.01 -20.09
CA ILE A 103 -25.35 32.74 -21.06
C ILE A 103 -26.19 33.91 -21.54
N ALA A 104 -25.73 35.14 -21.30
CA ALA A 104 -26.39 36.32 -21.83
C ALA A 104 -26.41 36.23 -23.36
N GLN A 105 -27.61 36.22 -23.95
CA GLN A 105 -27.76 36.20 -25.40
C GLN A 105 -27.14 37.48 -25.97
N THR A 106 -26.12 37.34 -26.81
CA THR A 106 -25.60 38.47 -27.59
C THR A 106 -26.75 39.03 -28.42
N PRO A 107 -27.13 40.31 -28.26
CA PRO A 107 -28.22 40.88 -29.05
C PRO A 107 -27.84 40.88 -30.54
N PRO A 108 -28.81 40.72 -31.45
CA PRO A 108 -28.54 40.83 -32.88
C PRO A 108 -27.95 42.21 -33.21
N PRO A 109 -27.06 42.31 -34.22
CA PRO A 109 -26.36 43.56 -34.52
C PRO A 109 -27.36 44.67 -34.90
N PRO A 110 -27.27 45.87 -34.28
CA PRO A 110 -28.14 46.98 -34.62
C PRO A 110 -27.81 47.52 -36.02
N ALA A 111 -28.84 48.02 -36.70
CA ALA A 111 -28.67 48.66 -38.00
C ALA A 111 -28.01 50.05 -37.87
N GLU A 112 -27.07 50.30 -38.79
CA GLU A 112 -26.45 51.56 -39.20
C GLU A 112 -26.99 52.89 -38.61
N SER A 113 -26.13 53.62 -37.89
CA SER A 113 -26.26 55.06 -37.61
C SER A 113 -24.92 55.68 -37.18
N ALA A 114 -24.79 57.01 -37.35
CA ALA A 114 -23.52 57.77 -37.28
C ALA A 114 -23.03 58.11 -35.83
N PRO A 115 -21.77 58.57 -35.63
CA PRO A 115 -21.09 58.49 -34.33
C PRO A 115 -20.92 59.80 -33.53
N ALA A 116 -20.35 59.64 -32.31
CA ALA A 116 -19.67 60.61 -31.43
C ALA A 116 -20.54 61.52 -30.52
N PRO A 117 -20.00 62.11 -29.42
CA PRO A 117 -18.70 61.90 -28.74
C PRO A 117 -18.80 61.55 -27.22
N ALA A 118 -17.66 61.45 -26.53
CA ALA A 118 -17.51 61.02 -25.11
C ALA A 118 -17.55 62.16 -24.07
N GLN A 119 -17.64 61.83 -22.75
CA GLN A 119 -16.82 62.38 -21.62
C GLN A 119 -17.10 61.63 -20.26
N PRO A 120 -16.34 61.86 -19.13
CA PRO A 120 -16.05 60.82 -18.12
C PRO A 120 -16.53 61.12 -16.64
N PRO A 121 -15.82 60.84 -15.49
CA PRO A 121 -16.35 59.87 -14.49
C PRO A 121 -16.31 60.28 -12.98
N ALA A 122 -16.77 59.35 -12.10
CA ALA A 122 -16.55 59.28 -10.61
C ALA A 122 -17.30 60.36 -9.74
N PRO A 123 -17.32 60.33 -8.37
CA PRO A 123 -16.60 59.51 -7.38
C PRO A 123 -17.48 58.86 -6.26
N ALA A 124 -16.98 58.67 -5.02
CA ALA A 124 -17.47 57.70 -4.01
C ALA A 124 -17.61 58.20 -2.54
N SER A 125 -18.18 57.35 -1.65
CA SER A 125 -18.27 57.41 -0.16
C SER A 125 -18.79 56.05 0.38
N GLY A 126 -18.83 55.67 1.68
CA GLY A 126 -18.49 56.34 2.97
C GLY A 126 -18.65 55.37 4.19
N GLY A 127 -18.83 55.89 5.42
CA GLY A 127 -19.12 55.16 6.70
C GLY A 127 -19.83 56.10 7.72
N PRO A 128 -19.95 55.84 9.06
CA PRO A 128 -19.35 54.80 9.91
C PRO A 128 -20.32 54.16 10.98
N ALA A 129 -19.84 53.80 12.20
CA ALA A 129 -20.42 52.85 13.19
C ALA A 129 -20.95 53.44 14.55
N GLN A 130 -21.55 52.61 15.45
CA GLN A 130 -21.67 52.84 16.92
C GLN A 130 -22.10 51.59 17.78
N VAL A 131 -21.77 51.57 19.11
CA VAL A 131 -21.78 50.46 20.12
C VAL A 131 -21.62 51.07 21.57
N PRO A 132 -21.88 50.48 22.79
CA PRO A 132 -22.71 49.34 23.34
C PRO A 132 -23.66 49.72 24.55
N ALA A 133 -24.34 48.76 25.24
CA ALA A 133 -24.78 48.86 26.67
C ALA A 133 -25.19 47.52 27.38
N ALA A 134 -25.27 47.50 28.73
CA ALA A 134 -25.64 46.41 29.67
C ALA A 134 -26.09 47.03 31.06
N PRO A 135 -26.25 46.35 32.25
CA PRO A 135 -26.12 44.92 32.68
C PRO A 135 -27.18 44.42 33.74
N ALA A 136 -26.87 43.32 34.49
CA ALA A 136 -27.36 42.91 35.85
C ALA A 136 -28.83 42.40 36.05
N ALA A 137 -29.21 41.62 37.10
CA ALA A 137 -28.51 40.64 37.97
C ALA A 137 -29.49 39.75 38.82
N ALA A 138 -29.05 38.52 39.17
CA ALA A 138 -29.38 37.62 40.33
C ALA A 138 -30.82 37.38 40.87
N VAL A 139 -31.18 36.08 41.10
CA VAL A 139 -31.77 35.47 42.33
C VAL A 139 -31.96 33.94 42.12
N VAL A 140 -31.99 33.14 43.21
CA VAL A 140 -32.15 31.66 43.21
C VAL A 140 -33.13 31.22 44.29
N PRO A 141 -34.02 30.23 44.03
CA PRO A 141 -34.21 29.17 45.02
C PRO A 141 -34.48 27.75 44.47
N GLN A 142 -33.73 26.78 45.03
CA GLN A 142 -34.12 25.39 45.35
C GLN A 142 -34.56 24.40 44.24
N ALA A 143 -34.49 23.11 44.57
CA ALA A 143 -34.70 21.99 43.65
C ALA A 143 -35.73 20.99 44.20
N SER A 144 -36.68 20.56 43.36
CA SER A 144 -37.38 19.26 43.47
C SER A 144 -38.25 18.97 42.24
N ALA A 145 -37.66 18.36 41.21
CA ALA A 145 -38.38 17.58 40.20
C ALA A 145 -37.42 16.58 39.54
N ARG A 146 -37.72 15.28 39.62
CA ARG A 146 -36.98 14.25 38.86
C ARG A 146 -37.62 14.09 37.47
N GLN A 147 -36.78 13.89 36.47
CA GLN A 147 -37.04 12.89 35.42
C GLN A 147 -38.23 13.15 34.47
N GLN A 148 -38.46 14.40 34.02
CA GLN A 148 -39.48 14.67 32.99
C GLN A 148 -39.25 15.95 32.14
N ASP A 149 -38.09 16.06 31.46
CA ASP A 149 -38.01 16.49 30.04
C ASP A 149 -36.59 16.25 29.49
N ARG A 150 -36.48 15.67 28.30
CA ARG A 150 -35.23 15.52 27.53
C ARG A 150 -35.43 15.59 26.00
N HIS A 151 -36.66 15.77 25.52
CA HIS A 151 -36.99 15.64 24.09
C HIS A 151 -37.85 16.77 23.52
N GLN A 152 -37.99 17.90 24.23
CA GLN A 152 -38.33 19.16 23.53
C GLN A 152 -37.22 19.53 22.53
N VAL A 153 -37.62 19.56 21.25
CA VAL A 153 -36.84 20.09 20.14
C VAL A 153 -36.60 21.58 20.40
N VAL A 154 -35.32 21.98 20.42
CA VAL A 154 -34.93 23.37 20.65
C VAL A 154 -34.86 24.07 19.30
N GLU A 155 -35.91 24.79 18.95
CA GLU A 155 -35.89 25.68 17.79
C GLU A 155 -34.94 26.85 18.06
N LEU A 156 -34.01 27.09 17.13
CA LEU A 156 -33.00 28.15 17.25
C LEU A 156 -33.54 29.47 16.72
N ASP A 157 -33.05 30.56 17.32
CA ASP A 157 -33.39 31.91 16.90
C ASP A 157 -32.92 32.16 15.46
N ARG A 158 -33.79 32.78 14.65
CA ARG A 158 -33.53 33.12 13.25
C ARG A 158 -33.69 34.61 13.01
N THR A 159 -32.95 35.14 12.05
CA THR A 159 -33.17 36.49 11.52
C THR A 159 -34.47 36.56 10.72
N ALA A 160 -34.92 37.77 10.39
CA ALA A 160 -36.08 37.96 9.51
C ALA A 160 -35.88 37.40 8.08
N ALA A 161 -34.65 37.06 7.69
CA ALA A 161 -34.33 36.37 6.42
C ALA A 161 -34.38 34.83 6.54
N GLY A 162 -34.54 34.28 7.75
CA GLY A 162 -34.58 32.84 8.03
C GLY A 162 -33.23 32.22 8.41
N ASP A 163 -32.12 32.97 8.31
CA ASP A 163 -30.79 32.52 8.74
C ASP A 163 -30.69 32.34 10.26
N LEU A 164 -29.90 31.39 10.73
CA LEU A 164 -29.67 31.16 12.16
C LEU A 164 -28.91 32.33 12.81
N VAL A 165 -29.36 32.80 13.97
CA VAL A 165 -28.66 33.81 14.76
C VAL A 165 -27.42 33.18 15.40
N SER A 166 -26.25 33.67 14.99
CA SER A 166 -24.94 33.31 15.56
C SER A 166 -24.24 34.53 16.15
N GLU A 167 -24.02 34.49 17.46
CA GLU A 167 -23.30 35.50 18.23
C GLU A 167 -21.90 35.00 18.63
N GLN A 168 -21.18 35.77 19.47
CA GLN A 168 -19.96 35.27 20.12
C GLN A 168 -20.25 34.00 20.96
N PRO A 169 -19.34 33.01 20.97
CA PRO A 169 -19.53 31.77 21.73
C PRO A 169 -19.66 32.00 23.23
N ALA A 170 -20.82 31.67 23.79
CA ALA A 170 -21.13 31.78 25.22
C ALA A 170 -21.44 30.39 25.82
N PRO A 171 -21.24 30.15 27.13
CA PRO A 171 -21.48 28.86 27.76
C PRO A 171 -22.93 28.35 27.56
N CYS A 172 -23.06 27.18 26.93
CA CYS A 172 -24.35 26.54 26.65
C CYS A 172 -25.11 26.24 27.95
N VAL A 173 -26.37 26.67 28.05
CA VAL A 173 -27.19 26.50 29.26
C VAL A 173 -27.53 25.05 29.61
N ARG A 174 -27.18 24.07 28.76
CA ARG A 174 -27.37 22.63 28.96
C ARG A 174 -26.08 21.84 29.26
N CYS A 175 -24.89 22.37 28.94
CA CYS A 175 -23.62 21.63 29.11
C CYS A 175 -22.36 22.49 29.41
N GLY A 176 -22.49 23.81 29.53
CA GLY A 176 -21.39 24.74 29.85
C GLY A 176 -20.37 25.00 28.73
N ARG A 177 -20.33 24.19 27.66
CA ARG A 177 -19.40 24.38 26.54
C ARG A 177 -19.78 25.61 25.71
N PRO A 178 -18.81 26.36 25.12
CA PRO A 178 -19.13 27.56 24.32
C PRO A 178 -19.97 27.23 23.08
N THR A 179 -20.98 28.05 22.80
CA THR A 179 -21.81 27.96 21.59
C THR A 179 -22.17 29.34 21.04
N PRO A 180 -22.05 29.58 19.72
CA PRO A 180 -22.47 30.85 19.10
C PRO A 180 -23.99 30.94 18.93
N TYR A 181 -24.71 29.81 18.90
CA TYR A 181 -26.14 29.77 18.59
C TYR A 181 -27.02 30.13 19.79
N ARG A 182 -28.25 30.57 19.51
CA ARG A 182 -29.25 30.99 20.49
C ARG A 182 -30.61 30.31 20.25
N SER A 183 -31.39 30.16 21.33
CA SER A 183 -32.82 29.82 21.30
C SER A 183 -33.50 30.60 22.42
N ALA A 184 -34.51 31.41 22.08
CA ALA A 184 -35.09 32.42 22.96
C ALA A 184 -34.01 33.29 23.66
N GLY A 185 -32.96 33.67 22.92
CA GLY A 185 -31.82 34.45 23.40
C GLY A 185 -30.84 33.68 24.30
N ARG A 186 -31.02 32.38 24.54
CA ARG A 186 -30.16 31.58 25.43
C ARG A 186 -29.14 30.74 24.65
N PRO A 187 -27.86 30.69 25.06
CA PRO A 187 -26.84 29.85 24.40
C PRO A 187 -27.18 28.35 24.43
N VAL A 188 -27.32 27.73 23.26
CA VAL A 188 -27.61 26.30 23.08
C VAL A 188 -26.86 25.71 21.87
N HIS A 189 -26.75 24.39 21.77
CA HIS A 189 -26.23 23.71 20.56
C HIS A 189 -27.38 23.23 19.65
N MET A 190 -27.12 23.16 18.33
CA MET A 190 -28.04 22.56 17.35
C MET A 190 -28.42 21.11 17.71
N GLY A 191 -29.63 20.69 17.32
CA GLY A 191 -30.11 19.31 17.45
C GLY A 191 -30.36 18.83 18.88
N GLY A 192 -30.16 19.67 19.91
CA GLY A 192 -30.30 19.30 21.31
C GLY A 192 -29.20 18.37 21.84
N TRP A 193 -28.17 18.05 21.04
CA TRP A 193 -27.07 17.14 21.37
C TRP A 193 -26.06 17.78 22.35
N CYS A 194 -26.52 18.03 23.57
CA CYS A 194 -25.71 18.56 24.65
C CYS A 194 -25.20 17.41 25.53
N THR A 195 -24.00 16.89 25.24
CA THR A 195 -23.32 15.97 26.16
C THR A 195 -23.04 16.71 27.47
N PRO A 196 -23.57 16.28 28.62
CA PRO A 196 -23.21 16.88 29.89
C PRO A 196 -21.74 16.60 30.18
N ALA A 197 -21.02 17.59 30.71
CA ALA A 197 -19.71 17.33 31.31
C ALA A 197 -19.89 16.39 32.52
N PRO A 198 -18.92 15.51 32.82
CA PRO A 198 -18.90 14.83 34.11
C PRO A 198 -18.88 15.89 35.22
N ALA A 199 -19.65 15.67 36.29
CA ALA A 199 -19.74 16.63 37.37
C ALA A 199 -18.39 16.75 38.07
N SER A 200 -17.75 17.93 37.99
CA SER A 200 -16.58 18.24 38.80
C SER A 200 -16.96 18.19 40.27
N GLU A 201 -16.36 17.29 41.04
CA GLU A 201 -16.46 17.33 42.49
C GLU A 201 -15.91 18.68 43.00
N PRO A 202 -16.53 19.29 44.03
CA PRO A 202 -16.10 20.59 44.52
C PRO A 202 -14.72 20.49 45.16
N THR A 203 -13.70 21.03 44.51
CA THR A 203 -12.32 21.12 45.03
C THR A 203 -12.34 21.71 46.44
N ALA A 204 -11.95 20.91 47.43
CA ALA A 204 -11.80 21.39 48.80
C ALA A 204 -10.76 22.52 48.82
N ALA A 205 -11.17 23.69 49.32
CA ALA A 205 -10.31 24.87 49.32
C ALA A 205 -9.09 24.65 50.23
N ILE A 206 -7.89 24.75 49.66
CA ILE A 206 -6.63 24.71 50.41
C ILE A 206 -6.45 26.09 51.08
N PRO A 207 -6.38 26.19 52.41
CA PRO A 207 -6.05 27.44 53.08
C PRO A 207 -4.62 27.88 52.76
N GLY A 208 -4.42 29.19 52.61
CA GLY A 208 -3.16 29.75 52.12
C GLY A 208 -1.94 29.53 53.03
N THR A 209 -0.78 29.48 52.36
CA THR A 209 0.58 29.66 52.86
C THR A 209 0.76 30.24 54.28
N ALA A 210 1.49 29.50 55.13
CA ALA A 210 2.28 30.06 56.22
C ALA A 210 3.78 29.79 55.95
N GLN A 211 4.65 30.74 56.30
CA GLN A 211 6.11 30.67 56.08
C GLN A 211 6.83 30.03 57.30
N PRO A 212 8.16 29.73 57.21
CA PRO A 212 8.73 28.60 57.94
C PRO A 212 9.05 28.86 59.41
N ALA A 213 9.14 27.76 60.17
CA ALA A 213 9.84 27.68 61.44
C ALA A 213 11.05 26.75 61.30
N GLU A 214 12.17 27.13 61.92
CA GLU A 214 13.48 26.48 61.83
C GLU A 214 13.76 25.65 63.09
N GLN A 215 14.28 24.41 62.96
CA GLN A 215 15.46 23.94 63.72
C GLN A 215 15.89 22.47 63.47
N ALA A 216 17.22 22.32 63.43
CA ALA A 216 18.05 21.16 63.81
C ALA A 216 18.01 19.83 62.98
N PRO A 217 19.17 19.15 62.81
CA PRO A 217 19.31 18.02 61.88
C PRO A 217 19.26 16.63 62.55
N VAL A 218 18.88 15.60 61.78
CA VAL A 218 18.98 14.18 62.18
C VAL A 218 19.73 13.36 61.13
N ALA A 219 20.68 12.56 61.62
CA ALA A 219 21.63 11.66 60.95
C ALA A 219 21.36 11.18 59.50
N ALA A 220 22.39 11.28 58.66
CA ALA A 220 22.42 10.66 57.33
C ALA A 220 22.53 9.11 57.38
N PRO A 221 21.89 8.37 56.45
CA PRO A 221 22.10 6.94 56.29
C PRO A 221 23.54 6.63 55.85
N ARG A 222 24.21 5.69 56.54
CA ARG A 222 25.58 5.28 56.17
C ARG A 222 25.59 4.39 54.93
N GLN A 223 26.46 4.71 53.98
CA GLN A 223 26.78 3.81 52.88
C GLN A 223 27.48 2.55 53.41
N ALA A 224 27.11 1.37 52.91
CA ALA A 224 27.81 0.11 53.14
C ALA A 224 28.66 -0.24 51.91
N ALA A 225 29.98 -0.21 52.06
CA ALA A 225 30.93 -0.62 51.03
C ALA A 225 31.06 -2.17 50.98
N PRO A 226 31.42 -2.77 49.83
CA PRO A 226 31.46 -4.23 49.67
C PRO A 226 32.64 -4.88 50.39
N ALA A 227 32.41 -6.06 50.97
CA ALA A 227 33.46 -6.90 51.56
C ALA A 227 34.16 -7.76 50.49
N ALA A 228 35.48 -7.95 50.63
CA ALA A 228 36.33 -8.60 49.64
C ALA A 228 36.49 -10.12 49.85
N ALA A 229 36.91 -10.83 48.80
CA ALA A 229 37.15 -12.27 48.80
C ALA A 229 38.48 -12.68 49.46
N PRO A 230 38.59 -13.89 50.03
CA PRO A 230 39.85 -14.47 50.48
C PRO A 230 40.67 -15.00 49.29
N ALA A 231 41.99 -14.83 49.32
CA ALA A 231 42.89 -15.28 48.27
C ALA A 231 43.89 -16.36 48.76
N ARG A 232 44.29 -17.28 47.86
CA ARG A 232 45.53 -18.04 47.99
C ARG A 232 46.32 -18.07 46.68
N ARG A 233 47.57 -17.58 46.76
CA ARG A 233 48.68 -17.80 45.82
C ARG A 233 49.24 -19.23 45.99
N ALA A 234 50.12 -19.77 45.14
CA ALA A 234 50.41 -19.60 43.70
C ALA A 234 51.53 -20.61 43.35
N ALA A 235 51.62 -21.08 42.10
CA ALA A 235 52.81 -21.73 41.54
C ALA A 235 52.79 -21.66 40.00
N SER A 236 53.96 -21.79 39.36
CA SER A 236 54.11 -21.67 37.91
C SER A 236 55.04 -22.76 37.34
N SER A 237 55.19 -22.76 36.00
CA SER A 237 56.14 -23.50 35.16
C SER A 237 55.66 -24.80 34.47
N ARG A 238 56.42 -25.17 33.43
CA ARG A 238 56.12 -26.09 32.30
C ARG A 238 57.08 -27.29 32.39
N PRO A 239 56.80 -28.47 31.78
CA PRO A 239 57.06 -28.63 30.33
C PRO A 239 56.01 -29.51 29.60
N LEU A 240 56.42 -30.35 28.63
CA LEU A 240 55.61 -30.84 27.49
C LEU A 240 55.29 -32.36 27.51
N ALA A 241 54.23 -32.72 26.77
CA ALA A 241 53.91 -34.04 26.17
C ALA A 241 53.50 -35.19 27.14
N SER A 242 52.66 -36.17 26.77
CA SER A 242 52.26 -36.61 25.43
C SER A 242 50.88 -37.33 25.35
N SER A 243 50.30 -37.35 24.15
CA SER A 243 49.39 -38.36 23.58
C SER A 243 47.86 -38.41 23.89
N ARG A 244 47.10 -38.39 22.78
CA ARG A 244 45.89 -39.20 22.49
C ARG A 244 44.60 -39.02 23.32
N THR A 245 43.96 -37.86 23.20
CA THR A 245 42.48 -37.80 23.12
C THR A 245 41.99 -38.14 21.71
N ARG A 246 40.81 -38.77 21.58
CA ARG A 246 40.22 -39.13 20.27
C ARG A 246 39.57 -37.89 19.63
N LYS A 247 39.86 -37.61 18.35
CA LYS A 247 39.14 -36.57 17.58
C LYS A 247 37.68 -36.98 17.39
N ALA A 248 36.76 -36.17 17.91
CA ALA A 248 35.47 -35.99 17.24
C ALA A 248 35.72 -35.15 15.97
N PRO A 249 35.05 -35.41 14.84
CA PRO A 249 35.19 -34.60 13.64
C PRO A 249 34.61 -33.20 13.89
N ALA A 250 35.37 -32.15 13.56
CA ALA A 250 34.86 -30.80 13.57
C ALA A 250 33.75 -30.67 12.51
N ARG A 251 32.67 -29.95 12.82
CA ARG A 251 31.65 -29.58 11.82
C ARG A 251 32.33 -28.65 10.83
N THR A 252 32.58 -29.14 9.62
CA THR A 252 33.01 -28.31 8.48
C THR A 252 32.01 -27.19 8.26
N ALA A 253 32.50 -26.04 7.75
CA ALA A 253 31.60 -25.05 7.16
C ALA A 253 30.71 -25.72 6.12
N SER A 254 29.45 -25.29 6.01
CA SER A 254 28.53 -25.89 5.04
C SER A 254 29.13 -25.76 3.65
N ALA A 255 29.40 -26.90 3.01
CA ALA A 255 29.56 -26.90 1.56
C ALA A 255 28.27 -26.34 0.95
N VAL A 256 28.39 -25.72 -0.22
CA VAL A 256 27.24 -25.58 -1.10
C VAL A 256 26.90 -26.99 -1.55
N GLU A 257 25.82 -27.56 -1.01
CA GLU A 257 25.30 -28.83 -1.50
C GLU A 257 24.98 -28.66 -2.98
N GLY A 258 25.53 -29.55 -3.82
CA GLY A 258 25.17 -29.58 -5.23
C GLY A 258 23.67 -29.86 -5.40
N PRO A 259 23.06 -29.46 -6.54
CA PRO A 259 21.63 -29.71 -6.78
C PRO A 259 21.34 -31.19 -6.57
N SER A 260 20.41 -31.47 -5.67
CA SER A 260 20.08 -32.83 -5.26
C SER A 260 19.46 -33.61 -6.43
N ASP A 261 19.52 -34.95 -6.38
CA ASP A 261 19.15 -35.80 -7.54
C ASP A 261 17.77 -35.48 -8.12
N TRP A 262 16.81 -35.07 -7.28
CA TRP A 262 15.46 -34.70 -7.73
C TRP A 262 15.42 -33.33 -8.44
N GLU A 263 16.35 -32.42 -8.16
CA GLU A 263 16.49 -31.09 -8.79
C GLU A 263 17.16 -31.23 -10.16
N ALA A 264 18.25 -31.99 -10.25
CA ALA A 264 18.88 -32.33 -11.52
C ALA A 264 17.90 -33.06 -12.47
N ALA A 265 17.18 -34.06 -11.94
CA ALA A 265 16.10 -34.74 -12.65
C ALA A 265 14.83 -33.87 -12.86
N ALA A 266 14.74 -32.70 -12.23
CA ALA A 266 13.68 -31.73 -12.51
C ALA A 266 14.04 -30.79 -13.66
N VAL A 267 15.27 -30.28 -13.70
CA VAL A 267 15.76 -29.43 -14.81
C VAL A 267 15.74 -30.20 -16.14
N ALA A 268 16.25 -31.43 -16.16
CA ALA A 268 16.33 -32.26 -17.36
C ALA A 268 14.98 -32.62 -18.03
N ARG A 269 13.85 -32.32 -17.38
CA ARG A 269 12.51 -32.55 -17.95
C ARG A 269 12.06 -31.44 -18.91
N PHE A 270 12.64 -30.24 -18.82
CA PHE A 270 12.20 -29.05 -19.56
C PHE A 270 13.32 -28.45 -20.43
N PRO A 271 13.80 -29.14 -21.47
CA PRO A 271 14.97 -28.75 -22.26
C PRO A 271 14.79 -27.43 -23.03
N SER A 272 13.56 -27.08 -23.45
CA SER A 272 13.26 -25.80 -24.10
C SER A 272 12.97 -24.66 -23.12
N GLY A 273 13.12 -24.90 -21.80
CA GLY A 273 12.98 -23.88 -20.77
C GLY A 273 11.53 -23.47 -20.46
N PRO A 274 11.34 -22.32 -19.78
CA PRO A 274 10.06 -21.94 -19.19
C PRO A 274 8.95 -21.57 -20.18
N LEU A 275 9.31 -20.96 -21.31
CA LEU A 275 8.36 -20.29 -22.19
C LEU A 275 8.88 -20.14 -23.62
N ALA A 276 7.94 -19.83 -24.53
CA ALA A 276 8.24 -19.22 -25.82
C ALA A 276 7.31 -18.03 -26.11
N VAL A 277 7.82 -17.05 -26.86
CA VAL A 277 7.00 -16.02 -27.52
C VAL A 277 6.79 -16.46 -28.97
N LEU A 278 5.52 -16.58 -29.39
CA LEU A 278 5.16 -16.82 -30.79
C LEU A 278 4.89 -15.50 -31.50
N ASP A 279 5.48 -15.38 -32.68
CA ASP A 279 5.29 -14.27 -33.62
C ASP A 279 5.12 -14.80 -35.06
N VAL A 280 4.94 -13.93 -36.04
CA VAL A 280 4.95 -14.31 -37.47
C VAL A 280 6.36 -14.13 -38.05
N ALA A 281 6.87 -15.14 -38.74
CA ALA A 281 8.18 -15.09 -39.36
C ALA A 281 8.23 -14.01 -40.48
N PRO A 282 9.41 -13.44 -40.80
CA PRO A 282 9.55 -12.40 -41.83
C PRO A 282 9.05 -12.77 -43.24
N ASN A 283 8.76 -14.06 -43.49
CA ASN A 283 8.15 -14.55 -44.72
C ASN A 283 6.62 -14.32 -44.82
N GLY A 284 5.96 -13.88 -43.73
CA GLY A 284 4.52 -13.64 -43.64
C GLY A 284 3.63 -14.88 -43.76
N LYS A 285 4.19 -16.10 -43.63
CA LYS A 285 3.54 -17.37 -44.00
C LYS A 285 3.63 -18.47 -42.94
N SER A 286 4.46 -18.31 -41.93
CA SER A 286 4.65 -19.28 -40.85
C SER A 286 4.84 -18.57 -39.51
N LEU A 287 4.41 -19.21 -38.42
CA LEU A 287 4.80 -18.79 -37.08
C LEU A 287 6.31 -18.97 -36.88
N VAL A 288 6.90 -18.11 -36.04
CA VAL A 288 8.24 -18.26 -35.45
C VAL A 288 8.07 -18.30 -33.93
N ALA A 289 9.01 -18.96 -33.24
CA ALA A 289 9.04 -19.05 -31.79
C ALA A 289 10.38 -18.54 -31.26
N TYR A 290 10.34 -17.66 -30.26
CA TYR A 290 11.51 -17.16 -29.53
C TYR A 290 11.57 -17.80 -28.14
N LEU A 291 12.72 -18.36 -27.78
CA LEU A 291 12.99 -19.02 -26.50
C LEU A 291 13.28 -18.00 -25.38
N ALA A 292 13.36 -18.48 -24.15
CA ALA A 292 13.55 -17.67 -22.95
C ALA A 292 14.86 -16.84 -22.88
N ASP A 293 15.80 -17.06 -23.79
CA ASP A 293 17.04 -16.28 -23.99
C ASP A 293 16.96 -15.28 -25.16
N GLY A 294 15.83 -15.25 -25.89
CA GLY A 294 15.61 -14.48 -27.12
C GLY A 294 15.98 -15.22 -28.41
N THR A 295 16.59 -16.41 -28.34
CA THR A 295 16.98 -17.15 -29.56
C THR A 295 15.77 -17.74 -30.29
N VAL A 296 15.89 -17.97 -31.60
CA VAL A 296 14.84 -18.62 -32.39
C VAL A 296 14.84 -20.13 -32.11
N ALA A 297 13.68 -20.67 -31.73
CA ALA A 297 13.50 -22.09 -31.48
C ALA A 297 13.66 -22.92 -32.77
N PRO A 298 14.16 -24.18 -32.69
CA PRO A 298 14.36 -25.03 -33.86
C PRO A 298 13.07 -25.48 -34.54
N THR A 299 11.91 -25.31 -33.89
CA THR A 299 10.59 -25.57 -34.46
C THR A 299 9.59 -24.51 -33.98
N ALA A 300 8.48 -24.36 -34.71
CA ALA A 300 7.31 -23.59 -34.32
C ALA A 300 6.03 -24.42 -34.60
N PRO A 301 4.85 -24.05 -34.08
CA PRO A 301 3.62 -24.80 -34.31
C PRO A 301 3.28 -24.92 -35.80
N ALA A 302 3.22 -26.15 -36.31
CA ALA A 302 2.91 -26.41 -37.72
C ALA A 302 1.44 -26.12 -38.08
N GLY A 303 0.54 -26.18 -37.10
CA GLY A 303 -0.88 -25.88 -37.27
C GLY A 303 -1.25 -24.47 -36.79
N ARG A 304 -1.99 -23.72 -37.62
CA ARG A 304 -2.50 -22.37 -37.31
C ARG A 304 -3.72 -22.40 -36.36
N THR A 305 -3.63 -23.12 -35.24
CA THR A 305 -4.71 -23.20 -34.23
C THR A 305 -4.16 -23.27 -32.81
N LEU A 306 -4.94 -22.79 -31.83
CA LEU A 306 -4.55 -22.89 -30.41
C LEU A 306 -4.34 -24.33 -29.92
N ALA A 307 -5.03 -25.33 -30.49
CA ALA A 307 -4.80 -26.72 -30.14
C ALA A 307 -3.38 -27.17 -30.56
N ALA A 308 -2.98 -26.87 -31.81
CA ALA A 308 -1.65 -27.18 -32.31
C ALA A 308 -0.54 -26.40 -31.58
N VAL A 309 -0.81 -25.16 -31.15
CA VAL A 309 0.11 -24.38 -30.29
C VAL A 309 0.32 -25.07 -28.93
N VAL A 310 -0.76 -25.55 -28.31
CA VAL A 310 -0.72 -26.25 -27.01
C VAL A 310 -0.03 -27.61 -27.12
N GLU A 311 -0.27 -28.34 -28.21
CA GLU A 311 0.33 -29.65 -28.46
C GLU A 311 1.84 -29.51 -28.75
N TRP A 312 2.24 -28.60 -29.65
CA TRP A 312 3.66 -28.24 -29.87
C TRP A 312 4.37 -27.83 -28.58
N ALA A 313 3.75 -27.00 -27.73
CA ALA A 313 4.38 -26.53 -26.49
C ALA A 313 4.65 -27.67 -25.48
N LEU A 314 3.82 -28.72 -25.50
CA LEU A 314 4.02 -29.92 -24.68
C LEU A 314 5.02 -30.90 -25.30
N GLU A 315 5.08 -30.99 -26.63
CA GLU A 315 6.09 -31.78 -27.37
C GLU A 315 7.51 -31.23 -27.19
N GLN A 316 7.69 -29.90 -27.29
CA GLN A 316 8.94 -29.23 -26.96
C GLN A 316 9.28 -29.29 -25.46
N ARG A 317 8.32 -29.71 -24.61
CA ARG A 317 8.45 -29.79 -23.15
C ARG A 317 8.87 -28.45 -22.52
N PHE A 318 8.16 -27.37 -22.86
CA PHE A 318 8.27 -26.13 -22.09
C PHE A 318 7.73 -26.32 -20.66
N GLY A 319 8.24 -25.53 -19.71
CA GLY A 319 7.85 -25.57 -18.30
C GLY A 319 9.05 -25.33 -17.38
N SER A 320 8.85 -25.44 -16.07
CA SER A 320 9.93 -25.24 -15.09
C SER A 320 9.95 -26.33 -14.03
N PRO A 321 11.14 -26.71 -13.52
CA PRO A 321 11.23 -27.58 -12.35
C PRO A 321 10.44 -27.02 -11.17
N ARG A 322 9.80 -27.91 -10.40
CA ARG A 322 9.20 -27.57 -9.09
C ARG A 322 10.26 -27.00 -8.15
N LEU A 323 9.92 -25.92 -7.44
CA LEU A 323 10.84 -25.25 -6.49
C LEU A 323 10.92 -25.93 -5.10
N HIS A 324 10.29 -27.10 -4.94
CA HIS A 324 10.31 -27.88 -3.70
C HIS A 324 10.02 -29.36 -4.01
N ARG A 325 10.60 -30.29 -3.25
CA ARG A 325 10.46 -31.75 -3.45
C ARG A 325 9.01 -32.26 -3.44
N TYR A 326 8.12 -31.60 -2.71
CA TYR A 326 6.67 -31.87 -2.65
C TYR A 326 5.83 -30.86 -3.45
N GLY A 327 6.48 -29.94 -4.17
CA GLY A 327 5.84 -28.97 -5.05
C GLY A 327 5.42 -29.56 -6.39
N LYS A 328 4.85 -28.70 -7.24
CA LYS A 328 4.45 -29.02 -8.62
C LYS A 328 5.34 -28.27 -9.60
N ASP A 329 5.59 -28.89 -10.75
CA ASP A 329 6.33 -28.25 -11.83
C ASP A 329 5.49 -27.13 -12.48
N GLY A 330 6.18 -26.13 -13.02
CA GLY A 330 5.57 -24.98 -13.68
C GLY A 330 4.98 -25.35 -15.03
N ASP A 331 3.77 -24.85 -15.30
CA ASP A 331 3.09 -25.02 -16.59
C ASP A 331 3.82 -24.21 -17.68
N ALA A 332 4.06 -24.83 -18.84
CA ALA A 332 4.53 -24.15 -20.04
C ALA A 332 3.79 -22.83 -20.28
N LEU A 333 4.51 -21.75 -20.58
CA LEU A 333 3.92 -20.48 -20.99
C LEU A 333 4.19 -20.21 -22.47
N VAL A 334 3.13 -19.95 -23.22
CA VAL A 334 3.21 -19.41 -24.57
C VAL A 334 2.70 -17.97 -24.56
N VAL A 335 3.51 -17.05 -25.07
CA VAL A 335 3.12 -15.64 -25.27
C VAL A 335 2.74 -15.46 -26.74
N LEU A 336 1.66 -14.76 -27.04
CA LEU A 336 1.21 -14.52 -28.43
C LEU A 336 1.33 -13.03 -28.75
N THR A 337 2.14 -12.67 -29.75
CA THR A 337 2.13 -11.30 -30.32
C THR A 337 0.81 -11.02 -31.04
N ASP A 338 0.53 -9.74 -31.32
CA ASP A 338 -0.67 -9.35 -32.08
C ASP A 338 -0.70 -9.96 -33.49
N ALA A 339 0.47 -10.08 -34.14
CA ALA A 339 0.60 -10.77 -35.43
C ALA A 339 0.33 -12.28 -35.31
N ALA A 340 0.84 -12.95 -34.26
CA ALA A 340 0.53 -14.35 -33.99
C ALA A 340 -0.96 -14.58 -33.67
N LEU A 341 -1.65 -13.64 -33.01
CA LEU A 341 -3.10 -13.72 -32.81
C LEU A 341 -3.84 -13.74 -34.16
N ALA A 342 -3.53 -12.80 -35.06
CA ALA A 342 -4.17 -12.71 -36.36
C ALA A 342 -3.96 -13.99 -37.20
N GLU A 343 -2.72 -14.51 -37.22
CA GLU A 343 -2.33 -15.77 -37.89
C GLU A 343 -3.02 -17.01 -37.29
N LEU A 344 -3.29 -17.01 -35.98
CA LEU A 344 -4.06 -18.04 -35.27
C LEU A 344 -5.59 -17.84 -35.34
N GLY A 345 -6.07 -16.83 -36.07
CA GLY A 345 -7.49 -16.52 -36.22
C GLY A 345 -8.15 -15.99 -34.94
N LEU A 346 -7.39 -15.35 -34.06
CA LEU A 346 -7.84 -14.67 -32.85
C LEU A 346 -7.92 -13.14 -33.10
N PRO A 347 -8.82 -12.41 -32.42
CA PRO A 347 -8.93 -10.96 -32.61
C PRO A 347 -7.69 -10.21 -32.09
N PRO A 348 -7.04 -9.36 -32.90
CA PRO A 348 -5.97 -8.46 -32.46
C PRO A 348 -6.51 -7.26 -31.68
N LEU A 349 -5.64 -6.46 -31.04
CA LEU A 349 -6.04 -5.29 -30.27
C LEU A 349 -6.69 -4.21 -31.15
N GLY A 350 -7.87 -3.74 -30.76
CA GLY A 350 -8.51 -2.54 -31.31
C GLY A 350 -9.17 -2.70 -32.69
N ARG A 351 -8.97 -3.81 -33.41
CA ARG A 351 -9.70 -4.13 -34.65
C ARG A 351 -10.83 -5.14 -34.37
N ASP A 352 -11.86 -4.68 -33.69
CA ASP A 352 -13.10 -5.44 -33.51
C ASP A 352 -14.34 -4.62 -33.90
N GLU A 353 -14.57 -4.50 -35.21
CA GLU A 353 -15.81 -3.94 -35.76
C GLU A 353 -17.04 -4.86 -35.52
N LYS A 354 -16.86 -6.06 -34.94
CA LYS A 354 -17.92 -7.10 -34.84
C LYS A 354 -17.98 -7.89 -33.54
N THR A 355 -17.64 -7.27 -32.40
CA THR A 355 -18.05 -7.70 -31.05
C THR A 355 -17.66 -9.13 -30.64
N GLU A 356 -16.48 -9.63 -31.04
CA GLU A 356 -16.00 -10.96 -30.62
C GLU A 356 -15.20 -10.94 -29.29
N PHE A 357 -14.39 -9.90 -29.02
CA PHE A 357 -13.74 -9.73 -27.71
C PHE A 357 -14.50 -8.71 -26.87
N VAL A 358 -15.42 -9.19 -26.03
CA VAL A 358 -16.26 -8.32 -25.17
C VAL A 358 -15.41 -7.78 -24.00
N PRO A 359 -15.05 -6.48 -23.95
CA PRO A 359 -14.09 -5.99 -22.93
C PRO A 359 -14.68 -6.01 -21.52
N ARG A 360 -16.02 -5.93 -21.41
CA ARG A 360 -16.76 -6.11 -20.14
C ARG A 360 -16.69 -7.54 -19.57
N LEU A 361 -16.38 -8.56 -20.39
CA LEU A 361 -16.19 -9.94 -19.93
C LEU A 361 -14.71 -10.27 -19.66
N GLY A 362 -13.77 -9.60 -20.34
CA GLY A 362 -12.33 -9.87 -20.20
C GLY A 362 -11.90 -11.25 -20.73
N GLN A 363 -12.73 -11.88 -21.56
CA GLN A 363 -12.50 -13.18 -22.20
C GLN A 363 -13.36 -13.30 -23.46
N LEU A 364 -12.96 -14.19 -24.37
CA LEU A 364 -13.79 -14.57 -25.52
C LEU A 364 -15.05 -15.35 -25.07
N PRO A 365 -16.19 -15.16 -25.76
CA PRO A 365 -17.40 -15.95 -25.54
C PRO A 365 -17.19 -17.45 -25.77
N LYS A 366 -17.90 -18.31 -25.01
CA LYS A 366 -17.93 -19.77 -25.25
C LYS A 366 -18.43 -20.16 -26.66
N THR A 367 -19.14 -19.26 -27.33
CA THR A 367 -19.61 -19.44 -28.71
C THR A 367 -18.51 -19.30 -29.77
N HIS A 368 -17.40 -18.62 -29.46
CA HIS A 368 -16.34 -18.24 -30.40
C HIS A 368 -15.60 -19.45 -30.99
N ARG A 369 -15.22 -19.34 -32.28
CA ARG A 369 -14.64 -20.42 -33.08
C ARG A 369 -13.43 -21.10 -32.44
N ALA A 370 -12.51 -20.31 -31.87
CA ALA A 370 -11.29 -20.85 -31.26
C ALA A 370 -11.56 -21.57 -29.93
N VAL A 371 -12.55 -21.14 -29.15
CA VAL A 371 -12.93 -21.81 -27.90
C VAL A 371 -13.50 -23.19 -28.22
N LYS A 372 -14.46 -23.26 -29.16
CA LYS A 372 -15.03 -24.53 -29.65
C LYS A 372 -14.00 -25.44 -30.32
N ALA A 373 -12.94 -24.88 -30.93
CA ALA A 373 -11.86 -25.68 -31.51
C ALA A 373 -10.98 -26.34 -30.44
N VAL A 374 -10.62 -25.59 -29.38
CA VAL A 374 -9.91 -26.10 -28.21
C VAL A 374 -10.75 -27.18 -27.50
N GLU A 375 -12.03 -26.92 -27.25
CA GLU A 375 -12.96 -27.90 -26.65
C GLU A 375 -13.11 -29.16 -27.50
N ARG A 376 -13.26 -29.04 -28.83
CA ARG A 376 -13.36 -30.20 -29.75
C ARG A 376 -12.07 -31.02 -29.82
N ALA A 377 -10.91 -30.40 -29.64
CA ALA A 377 -9.62 -31.08 -29.50
C ALA A 377 -9.41 -31.70 -28.10
N GLY A 378 -10.47 -31.82 -27.27
CA GLY A 378 -10.43 -32.45 -25.96
C GLY A 378 -9.62 -31.66 -24.94
N TRP A 379 -9.54 -30.33 -25.08
CA TRP A 379 -8.87 -29.44 -24.14
C TRP A 379 -9.88 -28.63 -23.33
N LEU A 380 -9.59 -28.42 -22.05
CA LEU A 380 -10.42 -27.69 -21.10
C LEU A 380 -9.85 -26.30 -20.82
N LEU A 381 -10.76 -25.33 -20.61
CA LEU A 381 -10.45 -24.00 -20.08
C LEU A 381 -10.83 -23.90 -18.59
N THR A 382 -10.28 -22.90 -17.90
CA THR A 382 -10.70 -22.57 -16.54
C THR A 382 -11.95 -21.68 -16.55
N GLN A 383 -12.54 -21.40 -15.37
CA GLN A 383 -13.69 -20.50 -15.25
C GLN A 383 -13.42 -19.05 -15.71
N ARG A 384 -12.16 -18.68 -15.98
CA ARG A 384 -11.78 -17.39 -16.61
C ARG A 384 -11.73 -17.45 -18.15
N GLY A 385 -12.16 -18.55 -18.75
CA GLY A 385 -12.24 -18.74 -20.19
C GLY A 385 -10.90 -18.58 -20.92
N LEU A 386 -11.00 -18.09 -22.15
CA LEU A 386 -9.88 -17.69 -23.01
C LEU A 386 -9.80 -16.15 -23.00
N GLY A 387 -9.04 -15.62 -22.05
CA GLY A 387 -8.79 -14.19 -21.88
C GLY A 387 -7.29 -13.86 -21.88
N PRO A 388 -6.87 -12.66 -21.41
CA PRO A 388 -5.50 -12.17 -21.52
C PRO A 388 -4.46 -13.07 -20.84
N TRP A 389 -4.90 -13.76 -19.78
CA TRP A 389 -4.20 -14.88 -19.16
C TRP A 389 -5.13 -16.10 -19.16
N ALA A 390 -4.86 -17.05 -20.04
CA ALA A 390 -5.63 -18.29 -20.15
C ALA A 390 -4.82 -19.50 -19.70
N ARG A 391 -5.51 -20.59 -19.37
CA ARG A 391 -4.91 -21.89 -19.06
C ARG A 391 -5.71 -22.98 -19.77
N ILE A 392 -5.06 -23.68 -20.69
CA ILE A 392 -5.60 -24.78 -21.48
C ILE A 392 -5.00 -26.08 -20.93
N TYR A 393 -5.83 -27.06 -20.57
CA TYR A 393 -5.37 -28.27 -19.87
C TYR A 393 -6.25 -29.49 -20.17
N ARG A 394 -5.75 -30.68 -19.84
CA ARG A 394 -6.55 -31.92 -19.77
C ARG A 394 -6.63 -32.42 -18.33
N THR A 395 -7.64 -33.24 -18.03
CA THR A 395 -7.73 -33.95 -16.75
C THR A 395 -6.48 -34.85 -16.60
N PRO A 396 -5.74 -34.82 -15.47
CA PRO A 396 -4.47 -35.55 -15.37
C PRO A 396 -4.65 -37.07 -15.38
N GLU A 397 -4.20 -37.73 -16.45
CA GLU A 397 -4.17 -39.20 -16.56
C GLU A 397 -2.83 -39.76 -16.08
N GLY A 398 -2.85 -40.84 -15.29
CA GLY A 398 -1.63 -41.47 -14.76
C GLY A 398 -0.72 -40.52 -13.96
N GLY A 399 -1.26 -39.44 -13.40
CA GLY A 399 -0.50 -38.37 -12.74
C GLY A 399 0.23 -37.40 -13.69
N LYS A 400 0.17 -37.60 -15.01
CA LYS A 400 0.77 -36.69 -16.00
C LYS A 400 -0.11 -35.46 -16.17
N ARG A 401 0.47 -34.29 -15.89
CA ARG A 401 -0.22 -32.99 -15.97
C ARG A 401 0.02 -32.37 -17.36
N GLN A 402 -1.00 -32.39 -18.22
CA GLN A 402 -0.99 -31.67 -19.50
C GLN A 402 -1.66 -30.30 -19.33
N CYS A 403 -0.86 -29.23 -19.36
CA CYS A 403 -1.32 -27.87 -19.12
C CYS A 403 -0.38 -26.85 -19.78
N VAL A 404 -0.93 -25.93 -20.56
CA VAL A 404 -0.24 -24.79 -21.18
C VAL A 404 -0.96 -23.50 -20.80
N GLN A 405 -0.19 -22.46 -20.55
CA GLN A 405 -0.65 -21.11 -20.25
C GLN A 405 -0.53 -20.23 -21.48
N LEU A 406 -1.47 -19.31 -21.67
CA LEU A 406 -1.34 -18.24 -22.66
C LEU A 406 -1.19 -16.89 -21.94
N CYS A 407 -0.21 -16.10 -22.37
CA CYS A 407 -0.13 -14.66 -22.11
C CYS A 407 -0.39 -13.93 -23.43
N ILE A 408 -1.33 -12.99 -23.44
CA ILE A 408 -1.78 -12.30 -24.65
C ILE A 408 -1.69 -10.79 -24.41
N PRO A 409 -0.55 -10.15 -24.70
CA PRO A 409 -0.32 -8.73 -24.40
C PRO A 409 -1.33 -7.80 -25.07
N ALA A 410 -1.71 -8.11 -26.32
CA ALA A 410 -2.75 -7.42 -27.07
C ALA A 410 -4.13 -7.43 -26.41
N TRP A 411 -4.42 -8.32 -25.44
CA TRP A 411 -5.67 -8.29 -24.67
C TRP A 411 -5.49 -7.63 -23.28
N GLY A 412 -4.34 -6.97 -23.04
CA GLY A 412 -4.03 -6.32 -21.77
C GLY A 412 -3.28 -7.20 -20.76
N ALA A 413 -2.74 -8.34 -21.18
CA ALA A 413 -1.70 -9.00 -20.39
C ALA A 413 -0.44 -8.11 -20.37
N LEU A 414 0.31 -8.10 -19.27
CA LEU A 414 1.49 -7.25 -19.05
C LEU A 414 1.24 -5.72 -19.07
N ALA A 415 0.14 -5.22 -19.63
CA ALA A 415 -0.26 -3.81 -19.59
C ALA A 415 -0.72 -3.33 -18.20
N SER A 416 -0.91 -4.22 -17.23
CA SER A 416 -1.32 -3.88 -15.87
C SER A 416 -0.91 -4.95 -14.85
N GLY A 417 -1.12 -4.66 -13.55
CA GLY A 417 -0.90 -5.63 -12.47
C GLY A 417 0.57 -5.76 -12.05
N GLY A 418 1.34 -4.67 -12.10
CA GLY A 418 2.73 -4.63 -11.63
C GLY A 418 3.76 -5.13 -12.64
N TRP A 419 3.36 -5.23 -13.91
CA TRP A 419 4.26 -5.31 -15.06
C TRP A 419 4.51 -3.90 -15.61
N THR A 420 5.65 -3.71 -16.27
CA THR A 420 6.03 -2.46 -16.94
C THR A 420 6.97 -2.85 -18.07
N ILE A 421 6.39 -3.11 -19.24
CA ILE A 421 7.12 -3.54 -20.44
C ILE A 421 7.36 -2.28 -21.29
N PRO A 422 8.57 -2.06 -21.84
CA PRO A 422 8.81 -1.02 -22.84
C PRO A 422 7.99 -1.27 -24.11
N ASP A 423 7.43 -0.21 -24.70
CA ASP A 423 6.54 -0.28 -25.86
C ASP A 423 7.25 -0.69 -27.17
N ASP A 424 8.58 -0.64 -27.18
CA ASP A 424 9.48 -0.85 -28.33
C ASP A 424 10.14 -2.24 -28.37
N LEU A 425 9.87 -3.13 -27.41
CA LEU A 425 10.51 -4.45 -27.37
C LEU A 425 10.09 -5.35 -28.54
N THR A 426 11.10 -6.00 -29.14
CA THR A 426 10.89 -7.08 -30.12
C THR A 426 10.30 -8.32 -29.45
N ALA A 427 9.74 -9.25 -30.23
CA ALA A 427 9.31 -10.56 -29.73
C ALA A 427 10.46 -11.37 -29.07
N SER A 428 11.70 -11.16 -29.53
CA SER A 428 12.91 -11.72 -28.92
C SER A 428 13.20 -11.10 -27.55
N ASP A 429 13.18 -9.77 -27.45
CA ASP A 429 13.41 -9.06 -26.18
C ASP A 429 12.31 -9.32 -25.16
N LEU A 430 11.06 -9.47 -25.60
CA LEU A 430 9.96 -9.90 -24.74
C LEU A 430 10.17 -11.33 -24.22
N ALA A 431 10.71 -12.23 -25.04
CA ALA A 431 11.03 -13.59 -24.63
C ALA A 431 12.18 -13.61 -23.61
N ARG A 432 13.22 -12.80 -23.85
CA ARG A 432 14.36 -12.56 -22.96
C ARG A 432 13.94 -11.97 -21.61
N LEU A 433 13.12 -10.91 -21.62
CA LEU A 433 12.57 -10.26 -20.41
C LEU A 433 11.79 -11.27 -19.56
N LEU A 434 10.80 -11.94 -20.16
CA LEU A 434 9.94 -12.87 -19.44
C LEU A 434 10.69 -14.14 -19.04
N GLY A 435 11.68 -14.57 -19.82
CA GLY A 435 12.55 -15.72 -19.55
C GLY A 435 13.51 -15.47 -18.38
N THR A 436 14.13 -14.29 -18.33
CA THR A 436 14.94 -13.84 -17.18
C THR A 436 14.10 -13.74 -15.90
N TYR A 437 12.89 -13.14 -15.96
CA TYR A 437 11.95 -13.18 -14.84
C TYR A 437 11.57 -14.62 -14.46
N ALA A 438 11.28 -15.48 -15.44
CA ALA A 438 10.89 -16.87 -15.20
C ALA A 438 11.99 -17.69 -14.51
N THR A 439 13.25 -17.41 -14.85
CA THR A 439 14.44 -18.08 -14.30
C THR A 439 14.77 -17.56 -12.90
N ARG A 440 14.64 -16.25 -12.65
CA ARG A 440 14.92 -15.65 -11.33
C ARG A 440 13.77 -15.73 -10.32
N VAL A 441 12.53 -15.98 -10.75
CA VAL A 441 11.32 -15.86 -9.90
C VAL A 441 10.39 -17.07 -10.06
N LEU A 442 9.64 -17.12 -11.16
CA LEU A 442 8.91 -18.28 -11.70
C LEU A 442 8.28 -17.89 -13.03
N ILE A 443 7.86 -18.87 -13.83
CA ILE A 443 7.04 -18.65 -15.02
C ILE A 443 5.88 -17.68 -14.69
N PRO A 444 5.72 -16.55 -15.41
CA PRO A 444 4.68 -15.56 -15.15
C PRO A 444 3.26 -16.13 -14.96
N ARG A 445 2.54 -15.67 -13.91
CA ARG A 445 1.19 -16.13 -13.54
C ARG A 445 0.21 -14.95 -13.38
N GLY A 446 -0.17 -14.30 -14.46
CA GLY A 446 -1.04 -13.11 -14.37
C GLY A 446 -0.25 -11.88 -13.94
N SER A 447 -0.82 -11.03 -13.09
CA SER A 447 -0.10 -9.94 -12.40
C SER A 447 1.10 -10.45 -11.59
N THR A 448 2.17 -9.66 -11.45
CA THR A 448 3.33 -10.01 -10.61
C THR A 448 2.95 -10.32 -9.16
N ALA A 449 1.92 -9.64 -8.64
CA ALA A 449 1.31 -9.92 -7.33
C ALA A 449 0.67 -11.33 -7.19
N VAL A 450 0.34 -12.00 -8.30
CA VAL A 450 -0.18 -13.39 -8.31
C VAL A 450 0.96 -14.38 -8.54
N SER A 451 1.92 -14.08 -9.43
CA SER A 451 3.20 -14.81 -9.50
C SER A 451 3.82 -14.97 -8.11
N GLY A 452 3.89 -13.89 -7.33
CA GLY A 452 4.47 -13.93 -5.98
C GLY A 452 3.70 -14.77 -4.94
N LEU A 453 2.38 -14.95 -5.08
CA LEU A 453 1.60 -15.89 -4.25
C LEU A 453 1.81 -17.35 -4.69
N GLU A 454 1.93 -17.57 -6.00
CA GLU A 454 2.29 -18.87 -6.57
C GLU A 454 3.72 -19.24 -6.15
N LEU A 455 4.65 -18.28 -6.00
CA LEU A 455 5.99 -18.49 -5.46
C LEU A 455 5.98 -18.98 -4.01
N VAL A 456 5.20 -18.32 -3.14
CA VAL A 456 4.99 -18.77 -1.75
C VAL A 456 4.47 -20.21 -1.75
N THR A 457 3.51 -20.53 -2.61
CA THR A 457 2.89 -21.87 -2.70
C THR A 457 3.83 -22.92 -3.30
N ALA A 458 4.72 -22.54 -4.21
CA ALA A 458 5.71 -23.43 -4.84
C ALA A 458 6.86 -23.79 -3.87
N LEU A 459 7.28 -22.83 -3.05
CA LEU A 459 8.34 -23.01 -2.03
C LEU A 459 7.82 -23.59 -0.70
N ARG A 460 6.54 -23.34 -0.37
CA ARG A 460 5.81 -23.90 0.78
C ARG A 460 4.50 -24.57 0.34
N PRO A 461 4.56 -25.69 -0.42
CA PRO A 461 3.34 -26.42 -0.78
C PRO A 461 2.68 -26.96 0.48
N PRO A 462 1.35 -26.85 0.64
CA PRO A 462 0.67 -27.21 1.90
C PRO A 462 0.67 -28.72 2.18
N THR A 463 0.73 -29.54 1.12
CA THR A 463 0.48 -30.99 1.17
C THR A 463 1.58 -31.80 0.51
N ARG A 464 1.83 -32.99 1.04
CA ARG A 464 2.69 -34.06 0.50
C ARG A 464 1.93 -35.38 0.48
N ALA A 465 2.29 -36.27 -0.45
CA ALA A 465 1.85 -37.65 -0.37
C ALA A 465 2.47 -38.33 0.86
N VAL A 466 1.64 -39.00 1.66
CA VAL A 466 2.05 -39.84 2.80
C VAL A 466 1.52 -41.24 2.55
N ARG A 467 2.39 -42.24 2.67
CA ARG A 467 1.99 -43.64 2.53
C ARG A 467 1.34 -44.13 3.82
N THR A 468 0.19 -44.78 3.70
CA THR A 468 -0.52 -45.48 4.77
C THR A 468 -0.56 -46.97 4.44
N GLU A 469 -1.02 -47.80 5.39
CA GLU A 469 -1.24 -49.24 5.16
C GLU A 469 -2.24 -49.49 4.02
N THR A 470 -3.24 -48.62 3.89
CA THR A 470 -4.31 -48.68 2.89
C THR A 470 -4.00 -47.97 1.56
N GLY A 471 -2.84 -47.32 1.40
CA GLY A 471 -2.45 -46.66 0.16
C GLY A 471 -1.69 -45.34 0.35
N TRP A 472 -2.17 -44.27 -0.27
CA TRP A 472 -1.58 -42.92 -0.18
C TRP A 472 -2.64 -41.90 0.24
N THR A 473 -2.29 -41.04 1.20
CA THR A 473 -3.11 -39.92 1.66
C THR A 473 -2.37 -38.58 1.53
N SER A 474 -3.09 -37.48 1.69
CA SER A 474 -2.54 -36.13 1.71
C SER A 474 -2.17 -35.72 3.14
N GLY A 475 -0.89 -35.75 3.47
CA GLY A 475 -0.35 -35.22 4.73
C GLY A 475 0.17 -33.79 4.59
N ARG A 476 0.28 -33.07 5.70
CA ARG A 476 0.83 -31.70 5.75
C ARG A 476 2.34 -31.69 5.48
N VAL A 477 2.82 -30.59 4.88
CA VAL A 477 4.26 -30.26 4.81
C VAL A 477 4.67 -29.43 6.02
N GLU A 478 5.75 -29.85 6.69
CA GLU A 478 6.33 -29.15 7.83
C GLU A 478 6.70 -27.70 7.48
N GLY A 479 6.37 -26.76 8.38
CA GLY A 479 6.59 -25.32 8.15
C GLY A 479 5.70 -24.69 7.06
N SER A 480 4.69 -25.42 6.55
CA SER A 480 3.68 -24.88 5.63
C SER A 480 2.33 -24.69 6.32
N ARG A 481 1.55 -23.71 5.84
CA ARG A 481 0.14 -23.51 6.24
C ARG A 481 -0.75 -24.67 5.75
N PRO A 482 -1.96 -24.84 6.31
CA PRO A 482 -2.94 -25.81 5.82
C PRO A 482 -3.28 -25.63 4.34
N LYS A 483 -3.87 -26.67 3.73
CA LYS A 483 -4.34 -26.64 2.33
C LYS A 483 -5.52 -25.69 2.13
N ASP A 484 -6.35 -25.59 3.14
CA ASP A 484 -7.62 -24.89 3.15
C ASP A 484 -7.47 -23.61 3.98
N ALA A 485 -8.25 -22.59 3.66
CA ALA A 485 -8.18 -21.32 4.38
C ALA A 485 -8.92 -21.41 5.72
N PHE A 486 -8.45 -20.64 6.70
CA PHE A 486 -9.09 -20.46 8.00
C PHE A 486 -9.33 -18.98 8.24
N ASP A 487 -10.27 -18.66 9.13
CA ASP A 487 -10.64 -17.29 9.40
C ASP A 487 -9.65 -16.59 10.38
N PRO A 488 -9.35 -15.30 10.16
CA PRO A 488 -8.48 -14.50 11.04
C PRO A 488 -9.24 -13.99 12.27
N ALA A 489 -8.54 -13.33 13.20
CA ALA A 489 -9.19 -12.71 14.36
C ALA A 489 -9.91 -11.39 14.00
N PRO A 490 -11.01 -11.02 14.70
CA PRO A 490 -11.74 -9.77 14.51
C PRO A 490 -10.91 -8.47 14.49
N PRO A 491 -9.88 -8.25 15.34
CA PRO A 491 -9.06 -7.04 15.23
C PRO A 491 -8.22 -6.99 13.95
N GLU A 492 -7.85 -8.13 13.35
CA GLU A 492 -6.91 -8.21 12.21
C GLU A 492 -7.55 -7.76 10.88
N VAL A 493 -8.86 -7.94 10.73
CA VAL A 493 -9.56 -7.80 9.44
C VAL A 493 -9.75 -6.35 8.99
N PRO A 494 -9.98 -6.09 7.68
CA PRO A 494 -10.51 -4.81 7.22
C PRO A 494 -12.02 -4.71 7.47
N ASP A 495 -12.54 -3.49 7.65
CA ASP A 495 -13.93 -3.14 8.01
C ASP A 495 -15.00 -3.76 7.11
N VAL A 496 -14.65 -4.06 5.86
CA VAL A 496 -15.54 -4.69 4.88
C VAL A 496 -15.77 -6.19 5.13
N HIS A 497 -15.01 -6.82 6.03
CA HIS A 497 -15.03 -8.25 6.32
C HIS A 497 -16.22 -8.66 7.20
N PRO A 498 -16.79 -9.89 7.05
CA PRO A 498 -17.84 -10.38 7.94
C PRO A 498 -17.50 -10.25 9.44
N LEU A 499 -16.31 -10.71 9.84
CA LEU A 499 -15.82 -10.62 11.24
C LEU A 499 -15.51 -9.20 11.76
N ALA A 500 -15.78 -8.15 10.97
CA ALA A 500 -15.69 -6.77 11.43
C ALA A 500 -17.06 -6.17 11.81
N GLN A 501 -18.16 -6.91 11.65
CA GLN A 501 -19.53 -6.40 11.90
C GLN A 501 -19.77 -6.02 13.36
N ASP A 502 -19.34 -6.86 14.30
CA ASP A 502 -19.51 -6.67 15.74
C ASP A 502 -18.26 -6.06 16.41
N ARG A 503 -17.39 -5.39 15.63
CA ARG A 503 -16.13 -4.82 16.11
C ARG A 503 -16.33 -3.41 16.67
N GLU A 504 -15.94 -3.20 17.92
CA GLU A 504 -15.98 -1.87 18.56
C GLU A 504 -15.12 -0.83 17.83
N GLU A 505 -15.50 0.45 17.96
CA GLU A 505 -14.74 1.57 17.38
C GLU A 505 -13.34 1.64 18.04
N GLY A 506 -12.28 1.69 17.22
CA GLY A 506 -10.90 1.58 17.68
C GLY A 506 -10.44 0.15 18.01
N GLY A 507 -11.34 -0.85 18.01
CA GLY A 507 -11.04 -2.27 18.25
C GLY A 507 -10.27 -2.98 17.12
N GLU A 508 -9.47 -2.27 16.32
CA GLU A 508 -8.73 -2.83 15.19
C GLU A 508 -7.20 -2.81 15.34
N LEU A 509 -6.55 -3.74 14.65
CA LEU A 509 -5.10 -3.86 14.54
C LEU A 509 -4.57 -2.86 13.50
N VAL A 510 -4.22 -1.65 13.96
CA VAL A 510 -3.69 -0.59 13.09
C VAL A 510 -2.22 -0.87 12.71
N THR A 511 -2.03 -1.55 11.57
CA THR A 511 -0.72 -1.72 10.92
C THR A 511 -0.71 -1.11 9.51
N GLU A 512 -0.22 0.11 9.42
CA GLU A 512 0.23 0.74 8.18
C GLU A 512 1.62 1.36 8.42
N ALA A 513 2.36 1.63 7.35
CA ALA A 513 3.69 2.23 7.45
C ALA A 513 3.60 3.75 7.64
N TRP A 514 4.60 4.36 8.27
CA TRP A 514 4.54 5.75 8.74
C TRP A 514 4.25 6.79 7.64
N ASP A 515 3.53 7.85 8.01
CA ASP A 515 3.42 9.09 7.25
C ASP A 515 3.50 10.26 8.25
N TRP A 516 4.73 10.56 8.68
CA TRP A 516 5.03 11.43 9.82
C TRP A 516 6.02 12.53 9.43
N HIS A 517 5.84 13.71 10.01
CA HIS A 517 6.88 14.72 10.09
C HIS A 517 6.69 15.54 11.38
N ARG A 518 7.70 16.33 11.72
CA ARG A 518 7.67 17.30 12.82
C ARG A 518 8.19 18.66 12.36
N GLU A 519 8.06 19.65 13.22
CA GLU A 519 8.78 20.92 13.10
C GLU A 519 10.30 20.70 13.11
N LEU A 520 11.00 21.53 12.34
CA LEU A 520 12.46 21.59 12.33
C LEU A 520 12.96 22.28 13.61
N THR A 521 14.02 21.73 14.19
CA THR A 521 14.85 22.47 15.17
C THR A 521 15.64 23.57 14.44
N ASP A 522 16.09 24.60 15.14
CA ASP A 522 16.74 25.74 14.48
C ASP A 522 18.03 25.33 13.74
N ALA A 523 18.84 24.44 14.35
CA ALA A 523 20.02 23.85 13.72
C ALA A 523 19.71 22.95 12.49
N GLU A 524 18.46 22.51 12.30
CA GLU A 524 18.01 21.83 11.07
C GLU A 524 17.55 22.84 9.99
N LYS A 525 17.03 24.01 10.38
CA LYS A 525 16.67 25.10 9.45
C LYS A 525 17.91 25.78 8.85
N ASP A 526 18.98 25.87 9.65
CA ASP A 526 20.27 26.44 9.26
C ASP A 526 21.07 25.56 8.27
N ALA A 527 20.66 24.29 8.08
CA ALA A 527 21.29 23.39 7.11
C ALA A 527 20.91 23.77 5.67
N PRO A 528 21.85 23.75 4.70
CA PRO A 528 21.53 24.14 3.32
C PRO A 528 20.63 23.15 2.58
N PHE A 529 20.69 21.86 2.91
CA PHE A 529 19.97 20.79 2.19
C PHE A 529 19.21 19.85 3.12
N ALA A 530 18.19 19.20 2.56
CA ALA A 530 17.59 18.00 3.10
C ALA A 530 17.90 16.80 2.20
N VAL A 531 18.20 15.65 2.79
CA VAL A 531 18.60 14.42 2.08
C VAL A 531 17.70 13.25 2.51
N GLY A 532 17.15 12.54 1.52
CA GLY A 532 16.29 11.37 1.72
C GLY A 532 17.03 10.04 1.53
N LEU A 533 16.89 9.15 2.50
CA LEU A 533 17.37 7.76 2.44
C LEU A 533 16.19 6.79 2.51
N ASP A 534 16.12 5.86 1.55
CA ASP A 534 15.06 4.85 1.45
C ASP A 534 15.62 3.44 1.62
N VAL A 535 14.97 2.60 2.43
CA VAL A 535 15.40 1.23 2.73
C VAL A 535 15.00 0.30 1.58
N ASN A 536 16.00 -0.24 0.87
CA ASN A 536 15.79 -1.15 -0.25
C ASN A 536 14.89 -2.33 0.16
N MET A 537 13.69 -2.38 -0.43
CA MET A 537 12.69 -3.45 -0.27
C MET A 537 12.39 -3.83 1.20
N ALA A 538 12.09 -2.85 2.07
CA ALA A 538 11.99 -3.07 3.52
C ALA A 538 11.07 -4.23 3.93
N PHE A 539 9.87 -4.35 3.33
CA PHE A 539 8.95 -5.45 3.62
C PHE A 539 9.45 -6.83 3.16
N LEU A 540 10.24 -6.90 2.07
CA LEU A 540 10.90 -8.15 1.69
C LEU A 540 11.95 -8.53 2.74
N ALA A 541 12.75 -7.56 3.19
CA ALA A 541 13.76 -7.80 4.23
C ALA A 541 13.14 -8.24 5.56
N ALA A 542 12.03 -7.60 5.97
CA ALA A 542 11.31 -7.92 7.20
C ALA A 542 10.65 -9.32 7.21
N ALA A 543 10.32 -9.88 6.04
CA ALA A 543 9.76 -11.23 5.93
C ALA A 543 10.82 -12.35 6.12
N GLY A 544 12.12 -12.03 6.10
CA GLY A 544 13.20 -13.01 6.27
C GLY A 544 13.23 -13.59 7.69
N ARG A 545 13.16 -14.92 7.82
CA ARG A 545 13.09 -15.67 9.10
C ARG A 545 11.95 -15.28 10.06
N LEU A 546 11.02 -14.42 9.66
CA LEU A 546 9.92 -13.96 10.51
C LEU A 546 9.02 -15.12 10.92
N VAL A 547 8.73 -15.22 12.22
CA VAL A 547 7.82 -16.23 12.77
C VAL A 547 6.39 -15.81 12.46
N LEU A 548 5.70 -16.61 11.65
CA LEU A 548 4.38 -16.31 11.10
C LEU A 548 3.35 -17.40 11.47
N PRO A 549 2.05 -17.07 11.53
CA PRO A 549 0.98 -18.01 11.82
C PRO A 549 0.97 -19.20 10.85
N LEU A 550 0.92 -20.41 11.42
CA LEU A 550 0.67 -21.67 10.72
C LEU A 550 -0.66 -22.33 11.15
N SER A 551 -1.35 -21.75 12.14
CA SER A 551 -2.62 -22.22 12.73
C SER A 551 -3.67 -21.10 12.79
N GLU A 552 -4.89 -21.49 13.13
CA GLU A 552 -6.05 -20.65 13.40
C GLU A 552 -5.85 -19.75 14.66
N PRO A 553 -6.56 -18.62 14.78
CA PRO A 553 -6.57 -17.78 15.99
C PRO A 553 -7.14 -18.49 17.23
N VAL A 554 -6.42 -18.42 18.35
CA VAL A 554 -6.92 -18.80 19.70
C VAL A 554 -7.09 -17.53 20.52
N HIS A 555 -8.29 -17.30 21.08
CA HIS A 555 -8.55 -16.17 21.99
C HIS A 555 -8.14 -16.53 23.43
N GLU A 556 -7.34 -15.68 24.05
CA GLU A 556 -6.87 -15.85 25.43
C GLU A 556 -7.03 -14.55 26.21
N LEU A 557 -7.52 -14.66 27.45
CA LEU A 557 -7.73 -13.54 28.37
C LEU A 557 -6.58 -13.47 29.38
N ASN A 558 -6.03 -12.26 29.57
CA ASN A 558 -4.84 -11.96 30.37
C ASN A 558 -3.60 -12.85 30.05
N PRO A 559 -3.26 -13.11 28.76
CA PRO A 559 -2.17 -14.02 28.42
C PRO A 559 -0.79 -13.44 28.76
N ALA A 560 0.10 -14.28 29.28
CA ALA A 560 1.50 -13.92 29.46
C ALA A 560 2.20 -13.74 28.10
N PHE A 561 2.90 -12.62 27.92
CA PHE A 561 3.54 -12.29 26.64
C PHE A 561 4.79 -13.16 26.35
N ASP A 562 4.71 -14.10 25.39
CA ASP A 562 5.89 -14.69 24.73
C ASP A 562 6.03 -14.16 23.30
N LYS A 563 7.11 -13.42 23.05
CA LYS A 563 7.54 -12.92 21.73
C LYS A 563 7.78 -14.00 20.67
N LYS A 564 7.76 -15.28 21.02
CA LYS A 564 7.81 -16.41 20.07
C LYS A 564 6.45 -16.75 19.46
N ILE A 565 5.35 -16.39 20.11
CA ILE A 565 4.00 -16.74 19.67
C ILE A 565 3.47 -15.57 18.84
N PRO A 566 3.33 -15.69 17.50
CA PRO A 566 2.76 -14.63 16.71
C PRO A 566 1.27 -14.49 17.02
N GLY A 567 0.78 -13.25 17.01
CA GLY A 567 -0.59 -12.92 17.37
C GLY A 567 -0.80 -11.41 17.46
N SER A 568 -2.06 -11.04 17.61
CA SER A 568 -2.51 -9.70 18.02
C SER A 568 -2.70 -9.69 19.53
N TRP A 569 -2.23 -8.64 20.20
CA TRP A 569 -2.27 -8.48 21.65
C TRP A 569 -2.92 -7.14 21.99
N LEU A 570 -3.88 -7.12 22.92
CA LEU A 570 -4.46 -5.89 23.45
C LEU A 570 -3.62 -5.42 24.62
N VAL A 571 -2.95 -4.27 24.47
CA VAL A 571 -1.96 -3.76 25.43
C VAL A 571 -2.11 -2.24 25.55
N ASP A 572 -1.97 -1.69 26.76
CA ASP A 572 -1.75 -0.26 26.95
C ASP A 572 -0.25 0.07 26.82
N LEU A 573 0.09 0.94 25.87
CA LEU A 573 1.46 1.41 25.63
C LEU A 573 1.63 2.93 25.86
N THR A 574 0.69 3.59 26.53
CA THR A 574 0.78 5.03 26.90
C THR A 574 2.06 5.38 27.64
N GLY A 575 2.50 4.50 28.54
CA GLY A 575 3.74 4.65 29.32
C GLY A 575 5.04 4.29 28.57
N ALA A 576 4.98 3.92 27.29
CA ALA A 576 6.16 3.52 26.53
C ALA A 576 7.04 4.73 26.16
N ARG A 577 8.31 4.71 26.57
CA ARG A 577 9.24 5.81 26.34
C ARG A 577 9.72 5.83 24.88
N THR A 578 9.37 6.89 24.15
CA THR A 578 9.89 7.20 22.82
C THR A 578 10.78 8.45 22.86
N ASP A 579 11.57 8.65 21.82
CA ASP A 579 12.35 9.87 21.59
C ASP A 579 11.44 10.92 20.93
N PRO A 580 11.31 12.16 21.45
CA PRO A 580 10.40 13.15 20.87
C PRO A 580 10.84 13.68 19.50
N LEU A 581 12.09 13.44 19.07
CA LEU A 581 12.57 13.82 17.73
C LEU A 581 12.36 12.71 16.68
N LEU A 582 11.81 11.56 17.07
CA LEU A 582 11.53 10.40 16.20
C LEU A 582 10.04 10.01 16.22
N PRO A 583 9.52 9.39 15.16
CA PRO A 583 8.14 8.88 15.15
C PRO A 583 7.98 7.72 16.13
N SER A 584 6.89 7.72 16.89
CA SER A 584 6.44 6.58 17.69
C SER A 584 6.34 5.31 16.82
N PRO A 585 6.95 4.17 17.23
CA PRO A 585 6.89 2.92 16.48
C PRO A 585 5.56 2.18 16.66
N PHE A 586 4.63 2.71 17.46
CA PHE A 586 3.41 2.02 17.87
C PHE A 586 2.19 2.42 17.02
N THR A 587 2.08 3.69 16.62
CA THR A 587 1.01 4.21 15.77
C THR A 587 1.48 4.38 14.31
N ALA A 588 0.54 4.61 13.38
CA ALA A 588 0.86 4.84 11.96
C ALA A 588 1.20 6.30 11.63
N ASP A 589 0.71 7.24 12.43
CA ASP A 589 0.98 8.69 12.33
C ASP A 589 2.24 9.12 13.09
N GLY A 590 2.87 8.23 13.86
CA GLY A 590 4.05 8.52 14.67
C GLY A 590 3.77 9.24 16.01
N THR A 591 2.52 9.39 16.44
CA THR A 591 2.16 9.96 17.75
C THR A 591 2.30 8.96 18.92
N ALA A 592 2.38 9.47 20.15
CA ALA A 592 2.42 8.62 21.34
C ALA A 592 1.05 7.90 21.55
N PRO A 593 1.02 6.61 21.95
CA PRO A 593 -0.23 5.92 22.27
C PRO A 593 -1.03 6.64 23.35
N THR A 594 -2.36 6.71 23.17
CA THR A 594 -3.30 7.43 24.06
C THR A 594 -4.16 6.51 24.93
N GLY A 595 -4.05 5.18 24.76
CA GLY A 595 -4.73 4.17 25.58
C GLY A 595 -4.40 2.74 25.12
N PRO A 596 -5.17 1.74 25.59
CA PRO A 596 -5.09 0.37 25.10
C PRO A 596 -5.40 0.25 23.60
N ALA A 597 -4.61 -0.55 22.88
CA ALA A 597 -4.86 -0.85 21.46
C ALA A 597 -4.35 -2.25 21.08
N TRP A 598 -4.81 -2.75 19.93
CA TRP A 598 -4.32 -4.00 19.36
C TRP A 598 -2.97 -3.78 18.66
N TYR A 599 -1.97 -4.56 19.07
CA TYR A 599 -0.61 -4.53 18.53
C TYR A 599 -0.17 -5.92 18.07
N THR A 600 0.67 -5.97 17.03
CA THR A 600 1.32 -7.24 16.68
C THR A 600 2.38 -7.61 17.71
N THR A 601 2.73 -8.90 17.74
CA THR A 601 3.85 -9.43 18.54
C THR A 601 5.17 -8.69 18.29
N ALA A 602 5.38 -8.15 17.07
CA ALA A 602 6.57 -7.37 16.73
C ALA A 602 6.62 -6.02 17.46
N LYS A 603 5.50 -5.27 17.48
CA LYS A 603 5.38 -4.02 18.23
C LYS A 603 5.49 -4.26 19.75
N VAL A 604 4.80 -5.27 20.30
CA VAL A 604 4.84 -5.57 21.73
C VAL A 604 6.22 -6.02 22.19
N ALA A 605 6.91 -6.89 21.43
CA ALA A 605 8.29 -7.27 21.72
C ALA A 605 9.24 -6.06 21.69
N TYR A 606 8.95 -5.07 20.83
CA TYR A 606 9.73 -3.84 20.77
C TYR A 606 9.42 -2.86 21.91
N ALA A 607 8.19 -2.82 22.41
CA ALA A 607 7.86 -2.08 23.63
C ALA A 607 8.69 -2.58 24.82
N VAL A 608 8.85 -3.90 24.96
CA VAL A 608 9.74 -4.51 25.97
C VAL A 608 11.22 -4.16 25.70
N GLU A 609 11.66 -4.09 24.44
CA GLU A 609 13.02 -3.61 24.07
C GLU A 609 13.25 -2.13 24.44
N LEU A 610 12.20 -1.29 24.41
CA LEU A 610 12.23 0.09 24.87
C LEU A 610 12.04 0.23 26.39
N GLY A 611 11.88 -0.87 27.13
CA GLY A 611 11.73 -0.89 28.59
C GLY A 611 10.31 -0.59 29.09
N ALA A 612 9.29 -0.69 28.26
CA ALA A 612 7.89 -0.61 28.69
C ALA A 612 7.48 -1.88 29.47
N ALA A 613 6.70 -1.70 30.54
CA ALA A 613 6.06 -2.81 31.24
C ALA A 613 4.82 -3.24 30.46
N VAL A 614 4.84 -4.45 29.90
CA VAL A 614 3.76 -5.01 29.07
C VAL A 614 2.91 -5.97 29.91
N GLN A 615 1.61 -5.72 29.95
CA GLN A 615 0.59 -6.63 30.52
C GLN A 615 -0.57 -6.72 29.50
N PRO A 616 -0.66 -7.77 28.69
CA PRO A 616 -1.76 -7.92 27.73
C PRO A 616 -3.05 -8.29 28.45
N THR A 617 -4.14 -7.58 28.18
CA THR A 617 -5.47 -7.92 28.69
C THR A 617 -6.12 -9.03 27.86
N GLU A 618 -5.80 -9.10 26.56
CA GLU A 618 -6.27 -10.12 25.63
C GLU A 618 -5.21 -10.46 24.58
N GLY A 619 -5.31 -11.65 24.00
CA GLY A 619 -4.49 -12.08 22.86
C GLY A 619 -5.26 -12.97 21.89
N TRP A 620 -4.98 -12.82 20.60
CA TRP A 620 -5.41 -13.72 19.53
C TRP A 620 -4.18 -14.45 18.98
N LEU A 621 -3.82 -15.54 19.65
CA LEU A 621 -2.52 -16.21 19.58
C LEU A 621 -2.50 -17.38 18.59
N ARG A 622 -1.29 -17.77 18.15
CA ARG A 622 -1.07 -18.73 17.06
C ARG A 622 0.01 -19.74 17.44
N HIS A 623 -0.41 -20.79 18.17
CA HIS A 623 0.49 -21.76 18.80
C HIS A 623 1.28 -22.62 17.80
N GLU A 624 0.73 -22.93 16.62
CA GLU A 624 1.57 -23.36 15.50
C GLU A 624 2.05 -22.15 14.70
N SER A 625 3.37 -22.00 14.59
CA SER A 625 4.01 -20.91 13.86
C SER A 625 5.36 -21.33 13.28
N GLY A 626 5.92 -20.51 12.38
CA GLY A 626 7.25 -20.75 11.84
C GLY A 626 7.67 -19.81 10.72
N PRO A 627 8.89 -19.97 10.18
CA PRO A 627 9.45 -19.13 9.12
C PRO A 627 8.85 -19.46 7.75
N TYR A 628 7.54 -19.22 7.59
CA TYR A 628 6.78 -19.57 6.39
C TYR A 628 7.36 -18.89 5.14
N LEU A 629 7.53 -17.56 5.17
CA LEU A 629 8.02 -16.76 4.05
C LEU A 629 9.55 -16.76 3.88
N ASP A 630 10.34 -17.42 4.73
CA ASP A 630 11.81 -17.37 4.65
C ASP A 630 12.40 -17.89 3.31
N PRO A 631 11.92 -18.99 2.70
CA PRO A 631 12.37 -19.39 1.36
C PRO A 631 11.97 -18.38 0.29
N TRP A 632 10.76 -17.82 0.37
CA TRP A 632 10.27 -16.79 -0.55
C TRP A 632 11.09 -15.51 -0.47
N HIS A 633 11.44 -15.09 0.75
CA HIS A 633 12.37 -13.99 1.01
C HIS A 633 13.74 -14.25 0.36
N LYS A 634 14.34 -15.42 0.61
CA LYS A 634 15.65 -15.79 0.04
C LYS A 634 15.63 -15.79 -1.49
N HIS A 635 14.60 -16.37 -2.08
CA HIS A 635 14.46 -16.49 -3.53
C HIS A 635 14.31 -15.10 -4.19
N LEU A 636 13.37 -14.27 -3.72
CA LEU A 636 13.21 -12.91 -4.26
C LEU A 636 14.39 -11.97 -3.93
N ARG A 637 15.07 -12.18 -2.80
CA ARG A 637 16.32 -11.45 -2.50
C ARG A 637 17.39 -11.78 -3.54
N GLN A 638 17.58 -13.06 -3.86
CA GLN A 638 18.57 -13.48 -4.83
C GLN A 638 18.22 -12.95 -6.22
N ALA A 639 16.98 -13.14 -6.67
CA ALA A 639 16.43 -12.59 -7.91
C ALA A 639 16.73 -11.09 -8.08
N TYR A 640 16.50 -10.31 -7.02
CA TYR A 640 16.74 -8.88 -7.01
C TYR A 640 18.24 -8.54 -7.06
N VAL A 641 19.08 -9.21 -6.26
CA VAL A 641 20.54 -8.97 -6.26
C VAL A 641 21.18 -9.34 -7.60
N ASP A 642 20.77 -10.45 -8.22
CA ASP A 642 21.27 -10.88 -9.54
C ASP A 642 20.87 -9.88 -10.63
N THR A 643 19.63 -9.36 -10.58
CA THR A 643 19.15 -8.32 -11.50
C THR A 643 19.90 -7.00 -11.33
N MET A 644 20.18 -6.58 -10.08
CA MET A 644 20.96 -5.37 -9.83
C MET A 644 22.42 -5.52 -10.28
N ALA A 645 23.02 -6.71 -10.13
CA ALA A 645 24.36 -7.00 -10.63
C ALA A 645 24.41 -7.00 -12.17
N ALA A 646 23.39 -7.52 -12.85
CA ALA A 646 23.24 -7.44 -14.30
C ALA A 646 23.11 -5.99 -14.80
N LEU A 647 22.51 -5.10 -13.98
CA LEU A 647 22.42 -3.66 -14.20
C LEU A 647 23.64 -2.87 -13.66
N GLY A 648 24.78 -3.52 -13.47
CA GLY A 648 26.05 -2.87 -13.10
C GLY A 648 26.23 -2.53 -11.62
N VAL A 649 25.30 -2.92 -10.74
CA VAL A 649 25.35 -2.66 -9.28
C VAL A 649 25.55 -3.96 -8.50
N PRO A 650 26.78 -4.53 -8.47
CA PRO A 650 27.07 -5.75 -7.72
C PRO A 650 26.99 -5.52 -6.20
N LEU A 651 26.73 -6.61 -5.47
CA LEU A 651 26.39 -6.59 -4.03
C LEU A 651 27.39 -5.84 -3.14
N THR A 652 28.67 -5.84 -3.50
CA THR A 652 29.77 -5.27 -2.71
C THR A 652 30.16 -3.84 -3.12
N LEU A 653 29.58 -3.27 -4.18
CA LEU A 653 30.05 -1.99 -4.73
C LEU A 653 30.06 -0.87 -3.67
N ALA A 654 28.99 -0.75 -2.89
CA ALA A 654 28.88 0.24 -1.81
C ALA A 654 29.87 0.04 -0.64
N ASP A 655 30.49 -1.14 -0.50
CA ASP A 655 31.50 -1.41 0.52
C ASP A 655 32.92 -1.10 0.03
N SER A 656 33.17 -1.17 -1.28
CA SER A 656 34.47 -0.88 -1.91
C SER A 656 34.58 0.55 -2.44
N ASP A 657 33.50 1.08 -3.01
CA ASP A 657 33.40 2.41 -3.60
C ASP A 657 31.97 2.97 -3.40
N PRO A 658 31.74 3.73 -2.32
CA PRO A 658 30.44 4.35 -2.04
C PRO A 658 30.00 5.39 -3.08
N VAL A 659 30.93 5.98 -3.84
CA VAL A 659 30.64 7.02 -4.85
C VAL A 659 30.18 6.35 -6.13
N ALA A 660 30.99 5.44 -6.69
CA ALA A 660 30.60 4.66 -7.87
C ALA A 660 29.31 3.84 -7.65
N PHE A 661 29.00 3.45 -6.40
CA PHE A 661 27.70 2.88 -6.06
C PHE A 661 26.53 3.86 -6.25
N LEU A 662 26.67 5.12 -5.82
CA LEU A 662 25.64 6.14 -5.99
C LEU A 662 25.43 6.49 -7.46
N ASP A 663 26.53 6.64 -8.22
CA ASP A 663 26.51 6.94 -9.65
C ASP A 663 25.83 5.81 -10.44
N ALA A 664 26.25 4.55 -10.20
CA ALA A 664 25.64 3.38 -10.82
C ALA A 664 24.16 3.23 -10.43
N MET A 665 23.78 3.55 -9.18
CA MET A 665 22.39 3.55 -8.72
C MET A 665 21.53 4.63 -9.39
N ALA A 666 22.10 5.79 -9.73
CA ALA A 666 21.43 6.81 -10.52
C ALA A 666 21.24 6.37 -11.98
N ALA A 667 22.28 5.77 -12.57
CA ALA A 667 22.33 5.30 -13.95
C ALA A 667 21.41 4.09 -14.26
N ILE A 668 20.86 3.37 -13.26
CA ILE A 668 20.00 2.17 -13.47
C ILE A 668 18.93 2.36 -14.55
N LYS A 669 18.34 3.56 -14.67
CA LYS A 669 17.25 3.83 -15.63
C LYS A 669 17.70 3.83 -17.10
N THR A 670 18.99 3.96 -17.39
CA THR A 670 19.55 3.97 -18.76
C THR A 670 20.22 2.65 -19.12
N GLY A 671 20.20 1.65 -18.24
CA GLY A 671 20.58 0.27 -18.55
C GLY A 671 19.57 -0.45 -19.47
N ASP A 672 19.86 -1.71 -19.80
CA ASP A 672 19.03 -2.56 -20.68
C ASP A 672 17.53 -2.50 -20.30
N PRO A 673 16.64 -1.99 -21.17
CA PRO A 673 15.22 -1.84 -20.88
C PRO A 673 14.53 -3.13 -20.43
N ALA A 674 14.98 -4.30 -20.91
CA ALA A 674 14.44 -5.58 -20.48
C ALA A 674 14.82 -5.91 -19.02
N GLU A 675 16.07 -5.70 -18.62
CA GLU A 675 16.51 -5.89 -17.22
C GLU A 675 15.92 -4.84 -16.28
N VAL A 676 15.74 -3.59 -16.71
CA VAL A 676 15.02 -2.55 -15.94
C VAL A 676 13.55 -2.93 -15.73
N ALA A 677 12.92 -3.55 -16.73
CA ALA A 677 11.58 -4.11 -16.63
C ALA A 677 11.51 -5.35 -15.70
N VAL A 678 12.49 -6.26 -15.76
CA VAL A 678 12.63 -7.39 -14.83
C VAL A 678 12.81 -6.90 -13.40
N LEU A 679 13.67 -5.90 -13.16
CA LEU A 679 13.88 -5.28 -11.85
C LEU A 679 12.58 -4.69 -11.29
N THR A 680 11.81 -4.04 -12.14
CA THR A 680 10.50 -3.48 -11.81
C THR A 680 9.51 -4.61 -11.47
N ALA A 681 9.44 -5.65 -12.30
CA ALA A 681 8.57 -6.81 -12.07
C ALA A 681 8.90 -7.56 -10.78
N ILE A 682 10.19 -7.71 -10.41
CA ILE A 682 10.63 -8.31 -9.14
C ILE A 682 10.18 -7.45 -7.94
N LYS A 683 10.41 -6.13 -8.00
CA LYS A 683 9.97 -5.18 -6.96
C LYS A 683 8.45 -5.23 -6.76
N GLN A 684 7.68 -5.27 -7.85
CA GLN A 684 6.22 -5.40 -7.80
C GLN A 684 5.76 -6.81 -7.39
N THR A 685 6.53 -7.87 -7.65
CA THR A 685 6.25 -9.23 -7.14
C THR A 685 6.31 -9.23 -5.61
N ALA A 686 7.39 -8.70 -5.03
CA ALA A 686 7.54 -8.60 -3.57
C ALA A 686 6.42 -7.76 -2.93
N LYS A 687 6.24 -6.51 -3.40
CA LYS A 687 5.22 -5.57 -2.88
C LYS A 687 3.79 -6.13 -3.06
N GLY A 688 3.52 -6.70 -4.23
CA GLY A 688 2.22 -7.27 -4.59
C GLY A 688 1.83 -8.48 -3.75
N THR A 689 2.79 -9.35 -3.41
CA THR A 689 2.52 -10.52 -2.55
C THR A 689 2.04 -10.11 -1.16
N ILE A 690 2.75 -9.18 -0.51
CA ILE A 690 2.38 -8.67 0.82
C ILE A 690 1.04 -7.90 0.77
N GLY A 691 0.82 -7.10 -0.28
CA GLY A 691 -0.46 -6.41 -0.50
C GLY A 691 -1.65 -7.37 -0.71
N LYS A 692 -1.41 -8.56 -1.27
CA LYS A 692 -2.44 -9.57 -1.50
C LYS A 692 -2.91 -10.30 -0.23
N MET A 693 -2.12 -10.30 0.83
CA MET A 693 -2.43 -10.96 2.11
C MET A 693 -3.61 -10.31 2.85
N ARG A 694 -3.85 -8.99 2.65
CA ARG A 694 -5.06 -8.26 3.12
C ARG A 694 -5.88 -7.74 1.93
N GLU A 695 -6.01 -8.54 0.87
CA GLU A 695 -6.77 -8.16 -0.34
C GLU A 695 -8.26 -7.93 -0.03
N ARG A 696 -8.69 -6.67 -0.12
CA ARG A 696 -10.09 -6.23 -0.09
C ARG A 696 -10.88 -6.71 -1.33
N PRO A 697 -12.22 -6.82 -1.28
CA PRO A 697 -13.05 -7.19 -2.42
C PRO A 697 -12.92 -6.19 -3.59
N ARG A 698 -13.26 -6.63 -4.80
CA ARG A 698 -13.14 -5.85 -6.04
C ARG A 698 -14.43 -5.91 -6.86
N GLY A 699 -14.82 -4.79 -7.47
CA GLY A 699 -15.95 -4.68 -8.39
C GLY A 699 -17.28 -4.30 -7.71
N HIS A 700 -18.19 -3.74 -8.51
CA HIS A 700 -19.44 -3.10 -8.05
C HIS A 700 -20.52 -4.05 -7.50
N GLY A 701 -20.29 -5.37 -7.52
CA GLY A 701 -21.25 -6.38 -7.04
C GLY A 701 -21.10 -6.77 -5.57
N TYR A 702 -20.08 -6.27 -4.86
CA TYR A 702 -19.84 -6.62 -3.47
C TYR A 702 -20.81 -5.93 -2.51
N ARG A 703 -21.34 -6.67 -1.51
CA ARG A 703 -22.09 -6.12 -0.39
C ARG A 703 -21.27 -6.26 0.90
N PRO A 704 -21.17 -5.22 1.76
CA PRO A 704 -20.49 -5.32 3.05
C PRO A 704 -20.95 -6.53 3.87
N GLY A 705 -20.02 -7.18 4.57
CA GLY A 705 -20.29 -8.37 5.38
C GLY A 705 -20.46 -9.69 4.59
N GLN A 706 -20.20 -9.72 3.28
CA GLN A 706 -20.14 -10.98 2.52
C GLN A 706 -18.71 -11.54 2.43
N ARG A 707 -18.55 -12.86 2.26
CA ARG A 707 -17.25 -13.44 1.88
C ARG A 707 -16.93 -13.10 0.42
N TRP A 708 -15.65 -12.94 0.08
CA TRP A 708 -15.18 -12.75 -1.30
C TRP A 708 -14.06 -13.75 -1.67
N PRO A 709 -13.84 -14.05 -2.96
CA PRO A 709 -12.92 -15.14 -3.40
C PRO A 709 -11.44 -14.99 -3.03
N ALA A 710 -11.05 -13.93 -2.33
CA ALA A 710 -9.70 -13.78 -1.81
C ALA A 710 -9.51 -14.49 -0.45
N LEU A 711 -10.59 -14.63 0.33
CA LEU A 711 -10.59 -15.24 1.67
C LEU A 711 -10.33 -16.75 1.59
N GLU A 712 -10.82 -17.41 0.55
CA GLU A 712 -10.69 -18.85 0.29
C GLU A 712 -9.27 -19.27 -0.15
N ARG A 713 -8.24 -18.49 0.19
CA ARG A 713 -6.84 -18.73 -0.15
C ARG A 713 -6.02 -18.83 1.15
N PRO A 714 -5.26 -19.92 1.40
CA PRO A 714 -4.41 -20.03 2.59
C PRO A 714 -3.34 -18.94 2.73
N THR A 715 -3.07 -18.18 1.66
CA THR A 715 -2.13 -17.04 1.62
C THR A 715 -2.79 -15.67 1.82
N TRP A 716 -4.11 -15.60 1.99
CA TRP A 716 -4.78 -14.42 2.56
C TRP A 716 -4.80 -14.58 4.08
N ASP A 717 -4.17 -13.62 4.76
CA ASP A 717 -4.00 -13.58 6.21
C ASP A 717 -3.58 -12.16 6.59
N PRO A 718 -4.47 -11.36 7.22
CA PRO A 718 -4.13 -10.00 7.59
C PRO A 718 -3.02 -9.91 8.64
N LEU A 719 -2.90 -10.88 9.57
CA LEU A 719 -1.84 -10.91 10.57
C LEU A 719 -0.46 -11.15 9.94
N MET A 720 -0.35 -11.99 8.90
CA MET A 720 0.90 -12.14 8.15
C MET A 720 1.36 -10.83 7.51
N ARG A 721 0.42 -10.03 6.96
CA ARG A 721 0.74 -8.68 6.46
C ARG A 721 1.18 -7.77 7.61
N ALA A 722 0.41 -7.74 8.70
CA ALA A 722 0.64 -6.89 9.85
C ALA A 722 2.01 -7.12 10.47
N LEU A 723 2.37 -8.39 10.72
CA LEU A 723 3.68 -8.78 11.25
C LEU A 723 4.84 -8.35 10.33
N VAL A 724 4.69 -8.46 9.01
CA VAL A 724 5.73 -8.01 8.06
C VAL A 724 5.91 -6.49 8.06
N ILE A 725 4.81 -5.73 8.13
CA ILE A 725 4.86 -4.26 8.16
C ILE A 725 5.42 -3.77 9.51
N ASP A 726 4.88 -4.24 10.63
CA ASP A 726 5.36 -3.84 11.96
C ASP A 726 6.81 -4.25 12.20
N THR A 727 7.25 -5.40 11.68
CA THR A 727 8.67 -5.80 11.73
C THR A 727 9.54 -4.86 10.89
N ALA A 728 9.05 -4.35 9.76
CA ALA A 728 9.77 -3.32 8.99
C ALA A 728 9.87 -1.99 9.76
N THR A 729 8.75 -1.50 10.32
CA THR A 729 8.68 -0.27 11.14
C THR A 729 9.60 -0.36 12.36
N VAL A 730 9.52 -1.43 13.14
CA VAL A 730 10.40 -1.70 14.30
C VAL A 730 11.88 -1.74 13.89
N ASN A 731 12.20 -2.42 12.78
CA ASN A 731 13.57 -2.47 12.28
C ASN A 731 14.06 -1.13 11.75
N PHE A 732 13.18 -0.27 11.23
CA PHE A 732 13.54 1.08 10.80
C PHE A 732 13.73 2.01 11.99
N HIS A 733 12.81 2.04 12.96
CA HIS A 733 12.96 2.79 14.22
C HIS A 733 14.28 2.47 14.93
N ARG A 734 14.66 1.18 14.99
CA ARG A 734 15.94 0.76 15.58
C ARG A 734 17.16 1.31 14.82
N LYS A 735 17.07 1.46 13.49
CA LYS A 735 18.12 2.14 12.69
C LYS A 735 18.13 3.66 12.94
N LEU A 736 16.96 4.31 13.00
CA LEU A 736 16.84 5.75 13.26
C LEU A 736 17.42 6.12 14.64
N ARG A 737 17.05 5.37 15.69
CA ARG A 737 17.67 5.52 17.03
C ARG A 737 19.18 5.29 17.01
N LYS A 738 19.66 4.30 16.25
CA LYS A 738 21.10 4.04 16.07
C LYS A 738 21.78 5.15 15.27
N MET A 739 21.09 5.81 14.34
CA MET A 739 21.61 6.92 13.54
C MET A 739 21.85 8.15 14.43
N ALA A 740 20.83 8.59 15.17
CA ALA A 740 20.94 9.66 16.16
C ALA A 740 22.08 9.39 17.16
N ALA A 741 22.17 8.16 17.70
CA ALA A 741 23.25 7.76 18.61
C ALA A 741 24.63 7.59 17.96
N GLN A 742 24.76 7.68 16.63
CA GLN A 742 26.04 7.52 15.90
C GLN A 742 26.52 8.78 15.17
N THR A 743 25.63 9.71 14.81
CA THR A 743 25.96 10.95 14.09
C THR A 743 25.36 12.22 14.73
N GLY A 744 24.45 12.09 15.69
CA GLY A 744 23.64 13.20 16.22
C GLY A 744 22.46 13.59 15.32
N LEU A 745 22.41 13.11 14.08
CA LEU A 745 21.36 13.45 13.12
C LEU A 745 20.07 12.68 13.41
N HIS A 746 18.98 13.42 13.57
CA HIS A 746 17.62 12.90 13.67
C HIS A 746 16.92 13.09 12.32
N CYS A 747 15.96 12.23 12.00
CA CYS A 747 15.04 12.51 10.90
C CYS A 747 13.98 13.52 11.36
N PHE A 748 13.54 14.41 10.47
CA PHE A 748 12.39 15.29 10.72
C PHE A 748 11.14 14.89 9.93
N ALA A 749 11.29 14.00 8.94
CA ALA A 749 10.18 13.48 8.13
C ALA A 749 10.43 12.02 7.72
N VAL A 750 9.37 11.22 7.68
CA VAL A 750 9.37 9.80 7.33
C VAL A 750 8.12 9.45 6.51
N LEU A 751 8.32 8.69 5.44
CA LEU A 751 7.24 8.08 4.65
C LEU A 751 7.59 6.62 4.36
N SER A 752 6.85 5.70 4.98
CA SER A 752 7.04 4.24 4.93
C SER A 752 8.46 3.82 5.34
N ASP A 753 9.33 3.59 4.35
CA ASP A 753 10.70 3.13 4.44
C ASP A 753 11.74 4.20 4.05
N CYS A 754 11.29 5.42 3.74
CA CYS A 754 12.12 6.60 3.47
C CYS A 754 12.13 7.58 4.65
N ALA A 755 13.31 8.05 5.06
CA ALA A 755 13.49 9.10 6.07
C ALA A 755 14.33 10.26 5.53
N VAL A 756 14.00 11.48 5.96
CA VAL A 756 14.67 12.72 5.53
C VAL A 756 15.40 13.37 6.71
N PHE A 757 16.63 13.79 6.45
CA PHE A 757 17.56 14.40 7.41
C PHE A 757 18.03 15.76 6.90
N ALA A 758 18.38 16.67 7.82
CA ALA A 758 19.09 17.90 7.49
C ALA A 758 20.57 17.57 7.17
N ALA A 759 21.15 18.26 6.19
CA ALA A 759 22.44 17.91 5.60
C ALA A 759 23.27 19.14 5.18
N PRO A 760 24.60 19.09 5.33
CA PRO A 760 25.51 20.14 4.85
C PRO A 760 25.69 20.15 3.32
N GLY A 761 25.32 19.05 2.65
CA GLY A 761 25.40 18.87 1.21
C GLY A 761 24.20 18.06 0.66
N PRO A 762 24.03 17.98 -0.67
CA PRO A 762 22.88 17.36 -1.31
C PRO A 762 22.97 15.83 -1.43
N GLY A 763 24.08 15.20 -1.02
CA GLY A 763 24.36 13.78 -1.24
C GLY A 763 24.07 12.88 -0.03
N ALA A 764 23.94 11.57 -0.27
CA ALA A 764 23.77 10.60 0.80
C ALA A 764 24.99 10.51 1.75
N LEU A 765 26.20 10.78 1.25
CA LEU A 765 27.42 10.71 2.06
C LEU A 765 27.52 11.86 3.08
N ASP A 766 26.87 13.00 2.84
CA ASP A 766 26.85 14.17 3.72
C ASP A 766 26.16 13.91 5.07
N ILE A 767 25.31 12.88 5.14
CA ILE A 767 24.64 12.44 6.38
C ILE A 767 25.09 11.05 6.84
N LEU A 768 25.62 10.21 5.95
CA LEU A 768 26.12 8.87 6.28
C LEU A 768 27.55 8.87 6.81
N THR A 769 28.33 9.92 6.57
CA THR A 769 29.69 10.08 7.11
C THR A 769 29.64 10.55 8.56
N ARG A 770 30.40 9.89 9.44
CA ARG A 770 30.53 10.23 10.86
C ARG A 770 31.61 11.31 11.07
N PRO A 771 31.67 11.98 12.23
CA PRO A 771 32.75 12.91 12.58
C PRO A 771 34.17 12.31 12.61
N ASP A 772 34.29 10.98 12.60
CA ASP A 772 35.56 10.24 12.47
C ASP A 772 35.92 9.88 11.01
N HIS A 773 35.20 10.48 10.04
CA HIS A 773 35.26 10.23 8.59
C HIS A 773 34.95 8.78 8.16
N THR A 774 34.45 7.92 9.04
CA THR A 774 33.96 6.57 8.67
C THR A 774 32.45 6.58 8.36
N LEU A 775 31.99 5.63 7.55
CA LEU A 775 30.55 5.52 7.26
C LEU A 775 29.76 4.90 8.43
N THR A 776 28.57 5.44 8.67
CA THR A 776 27.64 4.94 9.68
C THR A 776 27.19 3.50 9.39
N THR A 777 27.06 2.70 10.47
CA THR A 777 26.50 1.35 10.39
C THR A 777 25.04 1.31 10.82
N ALA A 778 24.40 2.47 11.04
CA ALA A 778 22.98 2.57 11.35
C ALA A 778 22.11 2.39 10.11
N LEU A 779 22.32 3.24 9.11
CA LEU A 779 21.70 3.19 7.79
C LEU A 779 22.78 2.84 6.76
N ARG A 780 23.26 1.58 6.77
CA ARG A 780 24.31 1.14 5.85
C ARG A 780 23.84 1.26 4.40
N LEU A 781 24.59 2.02 3.61
CA LEU A 781 24.45 2.15 2.16
C LEU A 781 24.64 0.80 1.48
N GLY A 782 23.86 0.52 0.43
CA GLY A 782 24.07 -0.64 -0.43
C GLY A 782 22.80 -1.23 -1.01
N VAL A 783 22.99 -2.13 -1.98
CA VAL A 783 21.87 -2.70 -2.75
C VAL A 783 21.01 -3.68 -1.96
N SER A 784 21.59 -4.52 -1.07
CA SER A 784 20.86 -5.65 -0.46
C SER A 784 19.56 -5.20 0.23
N PRO A 785 18.46 -5.98 0.14
CA PRO A 785 17.25 -5.70 0.89
C PRO A 785 17.53 -5.46 2.38
N GLY A 786 17.05 -4.34 2.90
CA GLY A 786 17.31 -3.86 4.26
C GLY A 786 18.47 -2.86 4.42
N MET A 787 19.33 -2.67 3.42
CA MET A 787 20.27 -1.54 3.31
C MET A 787 19.55 -0.30 2.77
N VAL A 788 20.18 0.88 2.78
CA VAL A 788 19.62 2.12 2.20
C VAL A 788 20.23 2.46 0.85
N LYS A 789 19.49 3.27 0.09
CA LYS A 789 19.94 4.04 -1.07
C LYS A 789 19.63 5.53 -0.86
N PHE A 790 20.30 6.39 -1.62
CA PHE A 790 19.84 7.74 -1.87
C PHE A 790 18.47 7.71 -2.59
N GLU A 791 17.52 8.54 -2.16
CA GLU A 791 16.19 8.65 -2.77
C GLU A 791 15.94 10.01 -3.45
N GLY A 792 16.65 11.04 -2.99
CA GLY A 792 16.69 12.41 -3.51
C GLY A 792 17.14 13.41 -2.44
N SER A 793 17.26 14.68 -2.83
CA SER A 793 17.55 15.81 -1.95
C SER A 793 16.90 17.10 -2.47
N ARG A 794 16.81 18.13 -1.62
CA ARG A 794 16.29 19.48 -1.93
C ARG A 794 17.01 20.55 -1.10
N PRO A 795 17.03 21.82 -1.55
CA PRO A 795 17.36 22.96 -0.68
C PRO A 795 16.42 23.02 0.54
N MET A 796 16.94 23.37 1.72
CA MET A 796 16.15 23.40 2.95
C MET A 796 15.04 24.46 2.94
N ALA A 797 15.21 25.55 2.18
CA ALA A 797 14.16 26.58 2.02
C ALA A 797 12.83 25.99 1.50
N GLU A 798 12.89 25.12 0.48
CA GLU A 798 11.70 24.42 -0.06
C GLU A 798 11.06 23.47 0.98
N ILE A 799 11.86 22.95 1.91
CA ILE A 799 11.41 22.02 2.96
C ILE A 799 10.69 22.79 4.07
N VAL A 800 11.17 23.98 4.42
CA VAL A 800 10.48 24.91 5.33
C VAL A 800 9.11 25.30 4.75
N GLU A 801 9.04 25.62 3.46
CA GLU A 801 7.76 25.89 2.77
C GLU A 801 6.82 24.68 2.80
N LEU A 802 7.32 23.48 2.46
CA LEU A 802 6.52 22.24 2.50
C LEU A 802 5.98 21.91 3.91
N ILE A 803 6.78 22.13 4.96
CA ILE A 803 6.33 21.91 6.35
C ILE A 803 5.28 22.95 6.75
N ALA A 804 5.45 24.22 6.38
CA ALA A 804 4.48 25.29 6.63
C ALA A 804 3.12 25.04 5.93
N ASP A 805 3.15 24.44 4.73
CA ASP A 805 1.95 23.97 4.00
C ASP A 805 1.34 22.67 4.58
N GLY A 806 1.94 22.07 5.62
CA GLY A 806 1.48 20.81 6.23
C GLY A 806 1.74 19.57 5.37
N ALA A 807 2.71 19.63 4.45
CA ALA A 807 3.04 18.56 3.53
C ALA A 807 4.32 17.80 3.96
N ASN A 808 4.17 16.54 4.38
CA ASN A 808 5.29 15.66 4.74
C ASN A 808 6.41 15.67 3.66
N PRO A 809 7.62 16.23 3.94
CA PRO A 809 8.69 16.39 2.96
C PRO A 809 9.18 15.08 2.32
N ALA A 810 9.06 13.95 3.02
CA ALA A 810 9.43 12.64 2.50
C ALA A 810 8.61 12.23 1.26
N ARG A 811 7.40 12.79 1.07
CA ARG A 811 6.58 12.62 -0.14
C ARG A 811 7.13 13.39 -1.37
N HIS A 812 8.00 14.37 -1.16
CA HIS A 812 8.44 15.34 -2.17
C HIS A 812 9.95 15.29 -2.48
N ILE A 813 10.76 14.66 -1.62
CA ILE A 813 12.24 14.65 -1.68
C ILE A 813 12.81 14.12 -3.01
N LYS A 814 12.13 13.18 -3.67
CA LYS A 814 12.52 12.64 -4.98
C LYS A 814 12.28 13.60 -6.16
N ALA A 815 11.34 14.53 -6.03
CA ALA A 815 10.73 15.24 -7.15
C ALA A 815 11.30 16.65 -7.39
N GLY A 816 12.54 16.89 -6.97
CA GLY A 816 13.24 18.18 -7.09
C GLY A 816 14.74 18.06 -6.85
N GLY A 817 15.32 16.91 -7.20
CA GLY A 817 16.73 16.63 -6.98
C GLY A 817 17.62 17.54 -7.81
N VAL A 818 18.45 18.32 -7.14
CA VAL A 818 19.66 18.90 -7.73
C VAL A 818 20.66 17.76 -7.88
N VAL A 819 21.00 17.40 -9.12
CA VAL A 819 22.17 16.55 -9.40
C VAL A 819 23.43 17.35 -9.03
N SER A 820 24.48 16.69 -8.54
CA SER A 820 25.74 17.38 -8.20
C SER A 820 26.26 18.13 -9.42
N VAL A 821 26.85 19.30 -9.22
CA VAL A 821 27.29 20.19 -10.32
C VAL A 821 28.67 19.77 -10.89
N ASP A 822 28.92 18.46 -10.88
CA ASP A 822 30.10 17.77 -11.43
C ASP A 822 29.62 16.69 -12.44
N GLU A 823 28.68 17.06 -13.33
CA GLU A 823 28.34 16.33 -14.58
C GLU A 823 29.22 16.82 -15.76
#